data_AF-A0AA87BQ08-F1
#
_entry.id   AF-A0AA87BQ08-F1
#
_cell.length_a   1.000
_cell.length_b   1.000
_cell.length_c   1.000
_cell.angle_alpha   90.00
_cell.angle_beta   90.00
_cell.angle_gamma   90.00
#
_symmetry.space_group_name_H-M   'P 1'
#
loop_
_entity.id
_entity.type
_entity.pdbx_description
1 polymer ?
#
loop_
_entity_poly.entity_id
_entity_poly.type
_entity_poly.pdbx_seq_one_letter_code
_entity_poly.pdbx_strand_id
1 'polypeptide(L)'
;MRSNTSIIFQPHSIFVSHKNLIGALALNAPVPRRPAAQSSRLMTGWLSPKPLTFLFTVPMLLGLNCVATAGDIPGFPYVRWLEGAGTNFVNGISGDGSVAVGYSISSNGPRPFRWEAATGTLRYIDGGIEAYGGRPEKTNVDGSVIVGTSSSDQAFRWTARTGMRTLGTLQGIGKSSATGVSGDGSIIIGVSENADVQRAFRWSAATGVMTAVDMPADVTSSVATDVSLDGRVVVGEYFTAANVHAFRWTATDGTVDIGTLPGSYGARALATNTDGTIVAGVSRFVVQVPIEVLEDRAGKFDGTDIKDGPVNPDVKMFIDEWHAFRWNAATGSMQPLEVIPNGSGSIPYAMSADGSVIVGNWQSASGQRGFRWTEPGGMLSVEDWLRNNGVSIASDFTSTATDLSADGNIVVGRTRNNTSYIARIVLAVSATADPRTNLVNVDTVTPADPGSSGRQPRGIDLTNAPVTTTPSASSGTASSSPSSTSSASASPSGSSNTSTSPATTTSGAASTPTASSVSSPGSAAKTGHSILPARSGIIDLDQYAGTIAARPSAGVGLNIANTVLDGAHGMPMRSLLEPGRQSFSIVSDVGHNDGRDAAGAFGIADIGYGFGLDGGATAHITFGGLYDQRDINTGGDFIHSGFYIAPEISLPLTDGLYATIGGYYAPGRMSIERGYLNGGTMDYSRGETDLSVWAAKLRFDWLDALTISEWNLTPYAGVTYAKAEMGAYAETGGAFPAGFDASGEQSTIIRAGLDGVTNFSDSIRFLARAEAAYRLEKKTATTTGTIDDLMGFSFAGQDIDRFWLRGGLGAEFDMAGGTASLNVNVTTEGNDPGLWVRAGWKITF
;
A
#
# COMPACT_ATOMS: atom_id res chain seq x y z
N MET A 1 9.59 12.76 -53.63
CA MET A 1 10.59 11.92 -52.94
C MET A 1 9.93 11.41 -51.66
N ARG A 2 10.03 10.12 -51.34
CA ARG A 2 9.29 9.52 -50.21
C ARG A 2 10.04 9.77 -48.90
N SER A 3 9.37 10.32 -47.90
CA SER A 3 9.82 10.32 -46.50
C SER A 3 8.88 9.44 -45.68
N ASN A 4 9.32 8.23 -45.35
CA ASN A 4 8.62 7.39 -44.38
C ASN A 4 8.90 7.96 -42.98
N THR A 5 7.88 8.49 -42.31
CA THR A 5 7.98 8.95 -40.92
C THR A 5 7.24 7.94 -40.04
N SER A 6 7.90 6.81 -39.76
CA SER A 6 7.40 5.80 -38.82
C SER A 6 7.49 6.34 -37.38
N ILE A 7 6.44 7.03 -36.92
CA ILE A 7 6.33 7.45 -35.52
C ILE A 7 5.83 6.26 -34.70
N ILE A 8 6.78 5.45 -34.25
CA ILE A 8 6.55 4.51 -33.14
C ILE A 8 6.33 5.35 -31.88
N PHE A 9 5.18 5.17 -31.22
CA PHE A 9 5.10 5.51 -29.81
C PHE A 9 5.94 4.49 -29.03
N GLN A 10 7.17 4.87 -28.70
CA GLN A 10 7.70 4.37 -27.43
C GLN A 10 6.81 4.95 -26.32
N PRO A 11 6.49 4.18 -25.26
CA PRO A 11 5.96 4.78 -24.04
C PRO A 11 7.02 5.77 -23.53
N HIS A 12 6.73 7.06 -23.63
CA HIS A 12 7.70 8.11 -23.33
C HIS A 12 8.02 8.16 -21.83
N SER A 13 9.11 7.51 -21.44
CA SER A 13 9.91 7.94 -20.29
C SER A 13 10.77 9.12 -20.73
N ILE A 14 10.44 10.34 -20.27
CA ILE A 14 11.24 11.54 -20.56
C ILE A 14 12.60 11.39 -19.88
N PHE A 15 13.68 11.39 -20.67
CA PHE A 15 15.03 11.66 -20.16
C PHE A 15 15.78 12.61 -21.09
N VAL A 16 15.99 13.83 -20.58
CA VAL A 16 16.88 14.83 -21.18
C VAL A 16 18.33 14.37 -20.98
N SER A 17 19.03 14.09 -22.08
CA SER A 17 20.48 13.87 -22.05
C SER A 17 21.20 15.22 -22.13
N HIS A 18 21.97 15.57 -21.10
CA HIS A 18 22.91 16.68 -21.14
C HIS A 18 24.34 16.17 -21.04
N LYS A 19 25.08 16.24 -22.15
CA LYS A 19 26.55 16.31 -22.14
C LYS A 19 27.03 17.33 -23.16
N ASN A 20 28.01 18.13 -22.72
CA ASN A 20 28.86 19.05 -23.47
C ASN A 20 28.21 20.34 -23.98
N LEU A 21 28.27 21.38 -23.15
CA LEU A 21 28.83 22.66 -23.59
C LEU A 21 29.88 23.15 -22.58
N ILE A 22 31.14 23.16 -23.01
CA ILE A 22 32.22 23.90 -22.34
C ILE A 22 32.25 25.28 -23.01
N GLY A 23 31.94 26.33 -22.26
CA GLY A 23 31.98 27.72 -22.72
C GLY A 23 32.35 28.62 -21.55
N ALA A 24 33.52 29.25 -21.63
CA ALA A 24 34.08 30.03 -20.53
C ALA A 24 33.54 31.48 -20.52
N LEU A 25 33.29 32.01 -19.32
CA LEU A 25 33.40 33.45 -19.03
C LEU A 25 33.63 33.65 -17.52
N ALA A 26 34.35 34.73 -17.17
CA ALA A 26 35.04 34.86 -15.89
C ALA A 26 34.71 36.17 -15.16
N LEU A 27 35.10 36.23 -13.87
CA LEU A 27 35.12 37.39 -12.98
C LEU A 27 33.77 38.08 -12.66
N ASN A 28 33.31 37.95 -11.41
CA ASN A 28 33.72 38.88 -10.34
C ASN A 28 33.18 38.47 -8.96
N ALA A 29 33.98 38.68 -7.91
CA ALA A 29 33.54 38.64 -6.52
C ALA A 29 33.13 40.06 -6.06
N PRO A 30 32.42 40.22 -4.92
CA PRO A 30 33.18 40.42 -3.68
C PRO A 30 32.61 39.74 -2.43
N VAL A 31 33.46 39.67 -1.40
CA VAL A 31 33.23 39.05 -0.07
C VAL A 31 32.89 40.12 0.98
N PRO A 32 32.00 39.82 1.94
CA PRO A 32 32.38 39.95 3.36
C PRO A 32 31.77 38.82 4.23
N ARG A 33 32.26 38.36 5.38
CA ARG A 33 33.46 38.48 6.22
C ARG A 33 33.22 37.49 7.40
N ARG A 34 34.21 36.69 7.81
CA ARG A 34 34.23 36.02 9.14
C ARG A 34 34.70 37.00 10.23
N PRO A 35 34.50 36.70 11.53
CA PRO A 35 35.54 36.03 12.36
C PRO A 35 34.98 34.77 13.06
N ALA A 36 35.71 33.64 13.20
CA ALA A 36 36.88 33.34 14.06
C ALA A 36 36.49 33.09 15.54
N ALA A 37 37.09 32.15 16.31
CA ALA A 37 38.38 31.45 16.15
C ALA A 37 38.39 30.03 16.80
N GLN A 38 39.21 29.09 16.28
CA GLN A 38 40.38 28.43 16.95
C GLN A 38 40.06 27.38 18.05
N SER A 39 40.23 26.07 17.77
CA SER A 39 41.47 25.24 17.84
C SER A 39 41.66 24.59 19.23
N SER A 40 41.96 23.30 19.37
CA SER A 40 43.15 22.63 18.80
C SER A 40 43.01 21.10 18.61
N ARG A 41 43.74 20.54 17.64
CA ARG A 41 44.12 19.11 17.57
C ARG A 41 45.57 18.95 18.05
N LEU A 42 45.88 17.86 18.76
CA LEU A 42 47.17 17.15 18.67
C LEU A 42 47.16 15.88 19.55
N MET A 43 47.13 14.70 18.95
CA MET A 43 48.21 13.70 19.03
C MET A 43 47.82 12.40 18.31
N THR A 44 48.69 11.97 17.40
CA THR A 44 48.68 10.63 16.79
C THR A 44 49.81 9.80 17.39
N GLY A 45 49.52 8.58 17.82
CA GLY A 45 50.51 7.61 18.30
C GLY A 45 50.03 6.18 18.04
N TRP A 46 50.81 5.40 17.30
CA TRP A 46 50.47 4.02 16.93
C TRP A 46 50.65 3.05 18.10
N LEU A 47 49.82 2.00 18.14
CA LEU A 47 50.27 0.60 18.14
C LEU A 47 49.08 -0.37 18.07
N SER A 48 49.05 -1.20 17.03
CA SER A 48 48.28 -2.45 16.98
C SER A 48 49.24 -3.63 17.01
N PRO A 49 48.90 -4.73 17.69
CA PRO A 49 48.57 -5.91 16.89
C PRO A 49 47.41 -6.78 17.44
N LYS A 50 46.49 -7.10 16.53
CA LYS A 50 45.77 -8.37 16.23
C LYS A 50 45.43 -9.42 17.34
N PRO A 51 44.34 -10.20 17.15
CA PRO A 51 43.52 -10.72 18.25
C PRO A 51 43.92 -12.11 18.76
N LEU A 52 43.51 -12.42 19.99
CA LEU A 52 43.38 -13.81 20.46
C LEU A 52 42.05 -14.41 20.02
N THR A 53 42.12 -15.45 19.22
CA THR A 53 40.99 -16.31 18.86
C THR A 53 40.68 -17.27 20.02
N PHE A 54 39.49 -17.21 20.59
CA PHE A 54 38.95 -18.28 21.43
C PHE A 54 37.72 -18.89 20.78
N LEU A 55 37.82 -20.18 20.40
CA LEU A 55 36.66 -20.97 20.02
C LEU A 55 35.92 -21.43 21.28
N PHE A 56 34.62 -21.18 21.35
CA PHE A 56 33.70 -22.02 22.12
C PHE A 56 32.56 -22.45 21.20
N THR A 57 32.66 -23.70 20.73
CA THR A 57 31.62 -24.36 19.94
C THR A 57 30.65 -25.03 20.91
N VAL A 58 29.43 -24.51 21.03
CA VAL A 58 28.34 -25.16 21.80
C VAL A 58 27.25 -25.60 20.82
N PRO A 59 27.04 -26.91 20.60
CA PRO A 59 25.96 -27.38 19.74
C PRO A 59 24.64 -27.39 20.51
N MET A 60 23.72 -26.47 20.17
CA MET A 60 22.35 -26.52 20.69
C MET A 60 21.48 -27.33 19.73
N LEU A 61 21.19 -28.57 20.12
CA LEU A 61 20.28 -29.47 19.42
C LEU A 61 18.91 -29.46 20.10
N LEU A 62 17.91 -28.87 19.47
CA LEU A 62 16.49 -29.05 19.81
C LEU A 62 15.68 -28.90 18.51
N GLY A 63 14.78 -29.85 18.26
CA GLY A 63 13.89 -29.84 17.09
C GLY A 63 12.47 -30.22 17.50
N LEU A 64 11.56 -30.14 16.52
CA LEU A 64 10.11 -30.35 16.62
C LEU A 64 9.39 -29.17 17.34
N ASN A 65 8.24 -28.65 16.87
CA ASN A 65 7.30 -29.18 15.88
C ASN A 65 6.58 -28.09 15.06
N CYS A 66 5.97 -28.58 13.97
CA CYS A 66 4.93 -27.98 13.12
C CYS A 66 3.98 -26.94 13.79
N VAL A 67 3.71 -25.85 13.06
CA VAL A 67 2.39 -25.19 13.05
C VAL A 67 1.93 -25.12 11.59
N ALA A 68 0.67 -25.49 11.34
CA ALA A 68 0.10 -25.57 10.01
C ALA A 68 -0.57 -24.24 9.60
N THR A 69 -0.46 -23.93 8.30
CA THR A 69 -1.41 -23.18 7.45
C THR A 69 -2.44 -22.29 8.15
N ALA A 70 -2.30 -20.97 7.99
CA ALA A 70 -3.48 -20.11 7.85
C ALA A 70 -4.19 -20.51 6.54
N GLY A 71 -5.45 -20.93 6.65
CA GLY A 71 -6.25 -21.40 5.52
C GLY A 71 -6.81 -20.25 4.67
N ASP A 72 -7.24 -20.59 3.45
CA ASP A 72 -7.68 -19.64 2.43
C ASP A 72 -8.88 -18.77 2.88
N ILE A 73 -8.80 -17.47 2.60
CA ILE A 73 -9.97 -16.59 2.49
C ILE A 73 -10.04 -16.12 1.03
N PRO A 74 -11.02 -16.58 0.23
CA PRO A 74 -11.13 -16.16 -1.17
C PRO A 74 -11.79 -14.78 -1.29
N GLY A 75 -11.05 -13.78 -1.76
CA GLY A 75 -11.61 -12.49 -2.18
C GLY A 75 -10.63 -11.30 -2.25
N PHE A 76 -10.52 -10.70 -3.44
CA PHE A 76 -10.21 -9.27 -3.71
C PHE A 76 -8.83 -8.68 -3.34
N PRO A 77 -7.85 -8.79 -4.27
CA PRO A 77 -6.66 -7.90 -4.34
C PRO A 77 -6.54 -6.85 -5.50
N TYR A 78 -5.62 -5.89 -5.29
CA TYR A 78 -5.24 -4.66 -6.03
C TYR A 78 -3.89 -4.09 -5.50
N VAL A 79 -2.74 -4.44 -6.11
CA VAL A 79 -1.48 -3.66 -6.09
C VAL A 79 -0.78 -3.37 -4.73
N ARG A 80 0.02 -4.32 -4.21
CA ARG A 80 0.89 -4.12 -3.01
C ARG A 80 2.17 -3.33 -3.31
N TRP A 81 2.68 -2.65 -2.28
CA TRP A 81 3.91 -1.86 -2.31
C TRP A 81 5.20 -2.63 -2.61
N LEU A 82 6.15 -1.94 -3.26
CA LEU A 82 7.48 -2.42 -3.64
C LEU A 82 8.59 -1.56 -3.02
N GLU A 83 8.88 -1.74 -1.72
CA GLU A 83 10.07 -1.14 -1.12
C GLU A 83 11.37 -1.83 -1.55
N GLY A 84 12.46 -1.06 -1.68
CA GLY A 84 13.83 -1.58 -1.54
C GLY A 84 14.66 -1.82 -2.82
N ALA A 85 14.21 -1.46 -4.03
CA ALA A 85 15.00 -1.72 -5.25
C ALA A 85 14.80 -0.71 -6.41
N GLY A 86 15.39 0.48 -6.31
CA GLY A 86 15.46 1.45 -7.42
C GLY A 86 14.09 1.96 -7.91
N THR A 87 14.06 2.58 -9.09
CA THR A 87 12.80 3.01 -9.71
C THR A 87 12.09 1.80 -10.33
N ASN A 88 10.95 1.42 -9.76
CA ASN A 88 10.12 0.30 -10.22
C ASN A 88 8.97 0.78 -11.12
N PHE A 89 8.75 0.08 -12.23
CA PHE A 89 7.64 0.31 -13.15
C PHE A 89 6.75 -0.93 -13.14
N VAL A 90 5.55 -0.82 -12.59
CA VAL A 90 4.49 -1.82 -12.78
C VAL A 90 3.79 -1.55 -14.12
N ASN A 91 3.67 -2.59 -14.93
CA ASN A 91 3.08 -2.53 -16.28
C ASN A 91 1.79 -3.36 -16.41
N GLY A 92 1.60 -4.39 -15.57
CA GLY A 92 0.37 -5.17 -15.56
C GLY A 92 0.09 -5.85 -14.23
N ILE A 93 -1.17 -6.24 -14.03
CA ILE A 93 -1.66 -6.95 -12.84
C ILE A 93 -2.50 -8.16 -13.28
N SER A 94 -2.62 -9.17 -12.41
CA SER A 94 -3.58 -10.25 -12.60
C SER A 94 -5.02 -9.72 -12.48
N GLY A 95 -6.02 -10.47 -12.95
CA GLY A 95 -7.43 -10.08 -12.89
C GLY A 95 -8.00 -10.03 -11.47
N ASP A 96 -7.32 -10.70 -10.54
CA ASP A 96 -7.52 -10.58 -9.09
C ASP A 96 -6.51 -9.63 -8.42
N GLY A 97 -5.60 -8.98 -9.15
CA GLY A 97 -4.56 -8.12 -8.57
C GLY A 97 -3.59 -8.79 -7.58
N SER A 98 -3.63 -10.11 -7.37
CA SER A 98 -2.76 -10.85 -6.45
C SER A 98 -1.30 -10.89 -6.93
N VAL A 99 -1.07 -10.64 -8.22
CA VAL A 99 0.22 -10.58 -8.87
C VAL A 99 0.36 -9.26 -9.61
N ALA A 100 1.48 -8.56 -9.38
CA ALA A 100 1.88 -7.43 -10.24
C ALA A 100 3.19 -7.76 -10.97
N VAL A 101 3.30 -7.27 -12.20
CA VAL A 101 4.45 -7.51 -13.07
C VAL A 101 5.01 -6.20 -13.61
N GLY A 102 6.33 -6.15 -13.74
CA GLY A 102 7.01 -4.90 -14.02
C GLY A 102 8.52 -5.05 -14.12
N TYR A 103 9.25 -3.93 -14.13
CA TYR A 103 10.70 -3.95 -14.11
C TYR A 103 11.30 -2.86 -13.21
N SER A 104 12.45 -3.17 -12.60
CA SER A 104 13.28 -2.22 -11.87
C SER A 104 14.34 -1.64 -12.80
N ILE A 105 14.61 -0.34 -12.74
CA ILE A 105 15.79 0.24 -13.38
C ILE A 105 17.05 -0.18 -12.61
N SER A 106 18.00 -0.81 -13.29
CA SER A 106 19.33 -1.13 -12.76
C SER A 106 20.43 -0.63 -13.70
N SER A 107 21.69 -0.60 -13.21
CA SER A 107 22.87 -0.29 -14.02
C SER A 107 23.06 -1.21 -15.22
N ASN A 108 22.45 -2.40 -15.20
CA ASN A 108 22.59 -3.44 -16.21
C ASN A 108 21.34 -3.54 -17.11
N GLY A 109 20.45 -2.54 -17.06
CA GLY A 109 19.19 -2.51 -17.81
C GLY A 109 17.96 -2.82 -16.94
N PRO A 110 16.76 -2.90 -17.56
CA PRO A 110 15.52 -3.23 -16.85
C PRO A 110 15.56 -4.67 -16.34
N ARG A 111 15.36 -4.85 -15.03
CA ARG A 111 15.26 -6.15 -14.40
C ARG A 111 13.80 -6.51 -14.18
N PRO A 112 13.26 -7.53 -14.88
CA PRO A 112 11.85 -7.88 -14.78
C PRO A 112 11.59 -8.51 -13.41
N PHE A 113 10.48 -8.13 -12.78
CA PHE A 113 10.00 -8.72 -11.53
C PHE A 113 8.57 -9.25 -11.66
N ARG A 114 8.29 -10.29 -10.88
CA ARG A 114 6.95 -10.67 -10.44
C ARG A 114 6.87 -10.37 -8.95
N TRP A 115 5.80 -9.74 -8.54
CA TRP A 115 5.49 -9.49 -7.15
C TRP A 115 4.18 -10.22 -6.78
N GLU A 116 4.04 -10.70 -5.53
CA GLU A 116 2.99 -11.65 -5.11
C GLU A 116 2.36 -11.34 -3.74
N ALA A 117 1.02 -11.26 -3.70
CA ALA A 117 0.20 -10.80 -2.57
C ALA A 117 0.33 -11.65 -1.33
N ALA A 118 0.25 -12.97 -1.46
CA ALA A 118 0.29 -13.87 -0.31
C ALA A 118 1.61 -13.78 0.47
N THR A 119 2.74 -13.54 -0.21
CA THR A 119 4.09 -13.58 0.39
C THR A 119 4.72 -12.20 0.58
N GLY A 120 4.31 -11.20 -0.20
CA GLY A 120 4.96 -9.89 -0.23
C GLY A 120 6.30 -9.86 -0.94
N THR A 121 6.71 -10.97 -1.56
CA THR A 121 8.05 -11.06 -2.15
C THR A 121 8.07 -10.50 -3.56
N LEU A 122 8.82 -9.42 -3.76
CA LEU A 122 9.33 -9.05 -5.07
C LEU A 122 10.38 -10.10 -5.48
N ARG A 123 10.09 -10.85 -6.55
CA ARG A 123 11.02 -11.81 -7.13
C ARG A 123 11.43 -11.35 -8.53
N TYR A 124 12.72 -11.18 -8.76
CA TYR A 124 13.22 -11.03 -10.12
C TYR A 124 12.98 -12.31 -10.94
N ILE A 125 12.46 -12.13 -12.14
CA ILE A 125 12.09 -13.21 -13.08
C ILE A 125 13.05 -13.32 -14.27
N ASP A 126 14.24 -12.74 -14.13
CA ASP A 126 15.39 -12.84 -15.05
C ASP A 126 16.13 -14.19 -14.97
N GLY A 127 15.74 -15.07 -14.05
CA GLY A 127 16.20 -16.46 -13.97
C GLY A 127 15.36 -17.42 -14.84
N GLY A 128 16.03 -18.29 -15.58
CA GLY A 128 15.39 -19.31 -16.43
C GLY A 128 16.40 -20.15 -17.22
N ILE A 129 15.89 -20.98 -18.13
CA ILE A 129 16.70 -21.77 -19.07
C ILE A 129 17.40 -20.84 -20.10
N GLU A 130 16.79 -19.69 -20.36
CA GLU A 130 17.26 -18.62 -21.23
C GLU A 130 17.35 -17.33 -20.40
N ALA A 131 18.42 -17.19 -19.61
CA ALA A 131 18.57 -16.12 -18.63
C ALA A 131 18.76 -14.73 -19.28
N TYR A 132 17.64 -14.09 -19.62
CA TYR A 132 17.56 -12.75 -20.18
C TYR A 132 16.82 -11.81 -19.22
N GLY A 133 17.25 -10.54 -19.18
CA GLY A 133 16.45 -9.46 -18.58
C GLY A 133 15.28 -9.10 -19.50
N GLY A 134 14.57 -8.01 -19.22
CA GLY A 134 13.45 -7.60 -20.05
C GLY A 134 12.48 -6.63 -19.39
N ARG A 135 11.46 -6.26 -20.16
CA ARG A 135 10.31 -5.44 -19.77
C ARG A 135 9.04 -6.30 -19.90
N PRO A 136 8.42 -6.71 -18.79
CA PRO A 136 7.08 -7.28 -18.82
C PRO A 136 6.08 -6.19 -19.25
N GLU A 137 5.13 -6.56 -20.10
CA GLU A 137 4.06 -5.67 -20.56
C GLU A 137 2.69 -6.09 -20.01
N LYS A 138 2.41 -7.40 -19.92
CA LYS A 138 1.12 -7.90 -19.42
C LYS A 138 1.26 -9.24 -18.66
N THR A 139 0.27 -9.57 -17.84
CA THR A 139 0.10 -10.89 -17.24
C THR A 139 -1.34 -11.38 -17.45
N ASN A 140 -1.57 -12.69 -17.31
CA ASN A 140 -2.89 -13.29 -17.50
C ASN A 140 -3.74 -13.19 -16.21
N VAL A 141 -4.99 -13.69 -16.27
CA VAL A 141 -6.00 -13.43 -15.23
C VAL A 141 -5.62 -13.93 -13.83
N ASP A 142 -4.78 -14.98 -13.72
CA ASP A 142 -4.30 -15.56 -12.46
C ASP A 142 -2.83 -15.22 -12.12
N GLY A 143 -2.18 -14.39 -12.93
CA GLY A 143 -0.78 -13.98 -12.70
C GLY A 143 0.27 -15.09 -12.84
N SER A 144 -0.10 -16.26 -13.38
CA SER A 144 0.82 -17.41 -13.56
C SER A 144 1.67 -17.32 -14.83
N VAL A 145 1.26 -16.50 -15.79
CA VAL A 145 1.91 -16.27 -17.09
C VAL A 145 2.19 -14.79 -17.28
N ILE A 146 3.44 -14.45 -17.61
CA ILE A 146 3.90 -13.08 -17.82
C ILE A 146 4.49 -12.97 -19.22
N VAL A 147 4.15 -11.89 -19.93
CA VAL A 147 4.61 -11.62 -21.31
C VAL A 147 5.21 -10.23 -21.43
N GLY A 148 6.07 -10.04 -22.43
CA GLY A 148 6.69 -8.75 -22.73
C GLY A 148 7.88 -8.89 -23.68
N THR A 149 8.83 -7.97 -23.59
CA THR A 149 10.05 -7.95 -24.41
C THR A 149 11.29 -8.34 -23.59
N SER A 150 12.10 -9.28 -24.07
CA SER A 150 13.37 -9.68 -23.46
C SER A 150 14.47 -8.64 -23.71
N SER A 151 15.60 -8.76 -23.01
CA SER A 151 16.83 -8.03 -23.31
C SER A 151 17.52 -8.46 -24.62
N SER A 152 16.96 -9.44 -25.34
CA SER A 152 17.37 -9.87 -26.68
C SER A 152 16.42 -9.37 -27.77
N ASP A 153 15.55 -8.39 -27.47
CA ASP A 153 14.52 -7.83 -28.36
C ASP A 153 13.56 -8.90 -28.94
N GLN A 154 13.21 -9.89 -28.11
CA GLN A 154 12.23 -10.93 -28.48
C GLN A 154 11.07 -10.99 -27.47
N ALA A 155 9.89 -11.30 -27.98
CA ALA A 155 8.72 -11.59 -27.17
C ALA A 155 9.04 -12.77 -26.25
N PHE A 156 8.70 -12.68 -24.97
CA PHE A 156 8.89 -13.77 -24.01
C PHE A 156 7.57 -14.24 -23.39
N ARG A 157 7.60 -15.48 -22.90
CA ARG A 157 6.62 -16.02 -21.96
C ARG A 157 7.35 -16.57 -20.75
N TRP A 158 7.02 -16.07 -19.57
CA TRP A 158 7.50 -16.59 -18.29
C TRP A 158 6.41 -17.39 -17.59
N THR A 159 6.82 -18.48 -16.94
CA THR A 159 6.02 -19.16 -15.90
C THR A 159 6.93 -19.62 -14.78
N ALA A 160 6.38 -19.82 -13.57
CA ALA A 160 7.13 -20.35 -12.44
C ALA A 160 7.81 -21.72 -12.73
N ARG A 161 7.23 -22.53 -13.63
CA ARG A 161 7.77 -23.86 -14.02
C ARG A 161 8.92 -23.76 -15.02
N THR A 162 8.87 -22.82 -15.96
CA THR A 162 9.81 -22.77 -17.09
C THR A 162 10.90 -21.70 -16.97
N GLY A 163 10.71 -20.73 -16.06
CA GLY A 163 11.41 -19.45 -16.13
C GLY A 163 11.01 -18.66 -17.37
N MET A 164 11.79 -17.63 -17.70
CA MET A 164 11.64 -16.88 -18.94
C MET A 164 12.06 -17.76 -20.13
N ARG A 165 11.29 -17.71 -21.21
CA ARG A 165 11.62 -18.28 -22.52
C ARG A 165 11.22 -17.32 -23.62
N THR A 166 12.05 -17.15 -24.64
CA THR A 166 11.66 -16.38 -25.83
C THR A 166 10.67 -17.17 -26.68
N LEU A 167 9.85 -16.44 -27.44
CA LEU A 167 8.89 -16.98 -28.40
C LEU A 167 9.44 -17.03 -29.83
N GLY A 168 10.69 -16.59 -30.02
CA GLY A 168 11.28 -16.34 -31.33
C GLY A 168 10.62 -15.15 -32.04
N THR A 169 10.70 -15.16 -33.36
CA THR A 169 10.16 -14.12 -34.25
C THR A 169 9.41 -14.75 -35.42
N LEU A 170 8.65 -13.95 -36.17
CA LEU A 170 8.14 -14.40 -37.47
C LEU A 170 9.29 -14.61 -38.45
N GLN A 171 9.17 -15.61 -39.33
CA GLN A 171 10.25 -16.00 -40.25
C GLN A 171 10.70 -14.81 -41.12
N GLY A 172 11.99 -14.47 -41.07
CA GLY A 172 12.57 -13.33 -41.80
C GLY A 172 12.41 -11.97 -41.11
N ILE A 173 11.80 -11.94 -39.92
CA ILE A 173 11.59 -10.73 -39.11
C ILE A 173 12.49 -10.82 -37.86
N GLY A 174 13.15 -9.73 -37.49
CA GLY A 174 14.36 -9.76 -36.64
C GLY A 174 14.12 -9.62 -35.13
N LYS A 175 13.01 -9.00 -34.73
CA LYS A 175 12.63 -8.71 -33.35
C LYS A 175 11.18 -9.09 -33.09
N SER A 176 10.79 -9.19 -31.83
CA SER A 176 9.39 -9.34 -31.42
C SER A 176 9.12 -8.76 -30.03
N SER A 177 7.88 -8.38 -29.77
CA SER A 177 7.38 -7.92 -28.47
C SER A 177 5.95 -8.40 -28.26
N ALA A 178 5.66 -8.95 -27.09
CA ALA A 178 4.31 -9.37 -26.71
C ALA A 178 3.60 -8.25 -25.93
N THR A 179 2.38 -7.90 -26.35
CA THR A 179 1.56 -6.82 -25.78
C THR A 179 0.34 -7.36 -25.04
N GLY A 180 -0.13 -8.57 -25.37
CA GLY A 180 -1.38 -9.13 -24.85
C GLY A 180 -1.32 -10.65 -24.69
N VAL A 181 -2.14 -11.17 -23.77
CA VAL A 181 -2.18 -12.58 -23.37
C VAL A 181 -3.61 -12.97 -22.96
N SER A 182 -4.06 -14.16 -23.36
CA SER A 182 -5.38 -14.70 -22.97
C SER A 182 -5.46 -15.03 -21.48
N GLY A 183 -6.67 -15.20 -20.94
CA GLY A 183 -6.89 -15.47 -19.52
C GLY A 183 -6.18 -16.73 -19.00
N ASP A 184 -6.17 -17.79 -19.80
CA ASP A 184 -5.44 -19.05 -19.53
C ASP A 184 -3.94 -18.98 -19.84
N GLY A 185 -3.45 -17.85 -20.37
CA GLY A 185 -2.07 -17.66 -20.80
C GLY A 185 -1.60 -18.60 -21.92
N SER A 186 -2.52 -19.20 -22.68
CA SER A 186 -2.20 -20.10 -23.80
C SER A 186 -1.98 -19.37 -25.13
N ILE A 187 -2.62 -18.21 -25.33
CA ILE A 187 -2.49 -17.36 -26.52
C ILE A 187 -1.77 -16.08 -26.15
N ILE A 188 -0.78 -15.70 -26.95
CA ILE A 188 -0.02 -14.46 -26.79
C ILE A 188 -0.06 -13.71 -28.13
N ILE A 189 -0.30 -12.40 -28.07
CA ILE A 189 -0.28 -11.53 -29.25
C ILE A 189 0.77 -10.43 -29.10
N GLY A 190 1.08 -9.78 -30.22
CA GLY A 190 1.95 -8.62 -30.25
C GLY A 190 2.45 -8.31 -31.65
N VAL A 191 3.68 -7.82 -31.73
CA VAL A 191 4.33 -7.40 -32.98
C VAL A 191 5.66 -8.11 -33.16
N SER A 192 5.96 -8.54 -34.38
CA SER A 192 7.31 -8.90 -34.82
C SER A 192 7.76 -7.87 -35.86
N GLU A 193 8.97 -7.35 -35.72
CA GLU A 193 9.45 -6.24 -36.55
C GLU A 193 10.91 -6.36 -37.01
N ASN A 194 11.22 -5.65 -38.10
CA ASN A 194 12.57 -5.35 -38.56
C ASN A 194 12.62 -3.88 -39.02
N ALA A 195 13.67 -3.47 -39.74
CA ALA A 195 13.83 -2.08 -40.18
C ALA A 195 12.76 -1.60 -41.19
N ASP A 196 12.09 -2.53 -41.90
CA ASP A 196 11.25 -2.25 -43.05
C ASP A 196 9.76 -2.63 -42.85
N VAL A 197 9.47 -3.59 -41.95
CA VAL A 197 8.16 -4.22 -41.79
C VAL A 197 7.89 -4.53 -40.32
N GLN A 198 6.65 -4.27 -39.87
CA GLN A 198 6.10 -4.83 -38.63
C GLN A 198 4.88 -5.71 -38.97
N ARG A 199 4.72 -6.82 -38.25
CA ARG A 199 3.60 -7.76 -38.43
C ARG A 199 3.02 -8.12 -37.07
N ALA A 200 1.70 -7.98 -36.96
CA ALA A 200 0.96 -8.53 -35.84
C ALA A 200 1.15 -10.05 -35.81
N PHE A 201 1.44 -10.62 -34.64
CA PHE A 201 1.54 -12.06 -34.45
C PHE A 201 0.53 -12.59 -33.44
N ARG A 202 0.24 -13.88 -33.58
CA ARG A 202 -0.43 -14.72 -32.59
C ARG A 202 0.43 -15.97 -32.36
N TRP A 203 0.76 -16.24 -31.09
CA TRP A 203 1.52 -17.40 -30.64
C TRP A 203 0.64 -18.32 -29.80
N SER A 204 0.84 -19.63 -29.90
CA SER A 204 0.05 -20.66 -29.20
C SER A 204 0.92 -21.57 -28.36
N ALA A 205 0.63 -21.67 -27.06
CA ALA A 205 1.33 -22.55 -26.13
C ALA A 205 1.15 -24.04 -26.44
N ALA A 206 0.06 -24.41 -27.12
CA ALA A 206 -0.20 -25.80 -27.50
C ALA A 206 0.70 -26.30 -28.64
N THR A 207 1.19 -25.40 -29.49
CA THR A 207 2.04 -25.73 -30.66
C THR A 207 3.46 -25.18 -30.56
N GLY A 208 3.67 -24.15 -29.73
CA GLY A 208 4.93 -23.38 -29.68
C GLY A 208 5.15 -22.46 -30.87
N VAL A 209 4.18 -22.36 -31.80
CA VAL A 209 4.35 -21.66 -33.08
C VAL A 209 3.88 -20.21 -32.99
N MET A 210 4.70 -19.28 -33.51
CA MET A 210 4.32 -17.90 -33.80
C MET A 210 3.81 -17.82 -35.25
N THR A 211 2.60 -17.31 -35.43
CA THR A 211 1.95 -17.09 -36.75
C THR A 211 1.63 -15.62 -36.94
N ALA A 212 1.71 -15.11 -38.17
CA ALA A 212 1.23 -13.76 -38.47
C ALA A 212 -0.31 -13.73 -38.34
N VAL A 213 -0.87 -12.58 -37.96
CA VAL A 213 -2.31 -12.34 -38.08
C VAL A 213 -2.63 -12.06 -39.56
N ASP A 214 -3.68 -12.70 -40.09
CA ASP A 214 -4.06 -12.57 -41.50
C ASP A 214 -4.61 -11.16 -41.79
N MET A 215 -3.89 -10.41 -42.62
CA MET A 215 -4.16 -9.00 -42.95
C MET A 215 -4.54 -8.84 -44.43
N PRO A 216 -5.31 -7.80 -44.79
CA PRO A 216 -5.56 -7.43 -46.19
C PRO A 216 -4.27 -7.25 -47.01
N ALA A 217 -4.36 -7.49 -48.32
CA ALA A 217 -3.18 -7.60 -49.20
C ALA A 217 -2.39 -6.28 -49.39
N ASP A 218 -3.01 -5.14 -49.11
CA ASP A 218 -2.43 -3.79 -49.18
C ASP A 218 -1.83 -3.30 -47.86
N VAL A 219 -1.88 -4.12 -46.79
CA VAL A 219 -1.29 -3.80 -45.49
C VAL A 219 0.24 -3.84 -45.53
N THR A 220 0.83 -2.71 -45.14
CA THR A 220 2.28 -2.50 -45.07
C THR A 220 2.87 -2.83 -43.70
N SER A 221 2.13 -2.53 -42.62
CA SER A 221 2.51 -2.79 -41.23
C SER A 221 1.28 -3.14 -40.38
N SER A 222 1.45 -3.93 -39.32
CA SER A 222 0.37 -4.27 -38.38
C SER A 222 0.90 -4.53 -36.97
N VAL A 223 0.09 -4.21 -35.96
CA VAL A 223 0.37 -4.39 -34.54
C VAL A 223 -0.90 -4.87 -33.84
N ALA A 224 -0.82 -5.98 -33.10
CA ALA A 224 -1.88 -6.38 -32.18
C ALA A 224 -1.64 -5.71 -30.81
N THR A 225 -2.70 -5.16 -30.21
CA THR A 225 -2.64 -4.42 -28.93
C THR A 225 -3.27 -5.21 -27.79
N ASP A 226 -4.39 -5.88 -28.04
CA ASP A 226 -5.11 -6.63 -27.01
C ASP A 226 -5.84 -7.88 -27.56
N VAL A 227 -6.27 -8.76 -26.66
CA VAL A 227 -6.90 -10.04 -26.96
C VAL A 227 -8.00 -10.39 -25.94
N SER A 228 -9.10 -11.00 -26.41
CA SER A 228 -10.17 -11.49 -25.54
C SER A 228 -9.68 -12.55 -24.55
N LEU A 229 -10.42 -12.73 -23.45
CA LEU A 229 -10.04 -13.66 -22.37
C LEU A 229 -9.86 -15.10 -22.88
N ASP A 230 -10.61 -15.49 -23.90
CA ASP A 230 -10.58 -16.81 -24.53
C ASP A 230 -9.56 -16.95 -25.69
N GLY A 231 -8.82 -15.89 -26.00
CA GLY A 231 -7.80 -15.89 -27.06
C GLY A 231 -8.34 -15.95 -28.50
N ARG A 232 -9.65 -15.75 -28.73
CA ARG A 232 -10.30 -15.86 -30.05
C ARG A 232 -10.42 -14.55 -30.83
N VAL A 233 -10.53 -13.42 -30.14
CA VAL A 233 -10.63 -12.08 -30.74
C VAL A 233 -9.34 -11.32 -30.48
N VAL A 234 -8.71 -10.82 -31.54
CA VAL A 234 -7.51 -9.98 -31.45
C VAL A 234 -7.86 -8.59 -31.98
N VAL A 235 -7.41 -7.53 -31.30
CA VAL A 235 -7.59 -6.15 -31.76
C VAL A 235 -6.26 -5.43 -31.93
N GLY A 236 -6.24 -4.36 -32.71
CA GLY A 236 -5.04 -3.53 -32.88
C GLY A 236 -5.15 -2.51 -34.00
N GLU A 237 -4.01 -2.23 -34.63
CA GLU A 237 -3.90 -1.31 -35.77
C GLU A 237 -3.16 -1.93 -36.96
N TYR A 238 -3.54 -1.52 -38.17
CA TYR A 238 -2.77 -1.78 -39.39
C TYR A 238 -2.61 -0.51 -40.23
N PHE A 239 -1.57 -0.51 -41.07
CA PHE A 239 -1.18 0.61 -41.91
C PHE A 239 -1.31 0.23 -43.38
N THR A 240 -2.06 1.04 -44.14
CA THR A 240 -2.04 1.03 -45.61
C THR A 240 -1.04 2.07 -46.11
N ALA A 241 -0.93 2.25 -47.43
CA ALA A 241 -0.10 3.31 -48.00
C ALA A 241 -0.60 4.75 -47.69
N ALA A 242 -1.81 4.90 -47.14
CA ALA A 242 -2.46 6.19 -46.90
C ALA A 242 -2.79 6.43 -45.41
N ASN A 243 -3.38 5.44 -44.72
CA ASN A 243 -4.02 5.63 -43.42
C ASN A 243 -3.64 4.53 -42.41
N VAL A 244 -3.92 4.80 -41.13
CA VAL A 244 -3.93 3.80 -40.04
C VAL A 244 -5.36 3.40 -39.72
N HIS A 245 -5.61 2.11 -39.55
CA HIS A 245 -6.93 1.53 -39.37
C HIS A 245 -6.98 0.72 -38.09
N ALA A 246 -8.07 0.85 -37.32
CA ALA A 246 -8.35 -0.02 -36.19
C ALA A 246 -8.92 -1.34 -36.70
N PHE A 247 -8.51 -2.47 -36.15
CA PHE A 247 -9.03 -3.77 -36.56
C PHE A 247 -9.51 -4.65 -35.42
N ARG A 248 -10.43 -5.56 -35.76
CA ARG A 248 -10.81 -6.73 -34.99
C ARG A 248 -10.63 -7.96 -35.86
N TRP A 249 -9.87 -8.95 -35.40
CA TRP A 249 -9.62 -10.20 -36.09
C TRP A 249 -10.24 -11.38 -35.34
N THR A 250 -10.85 -12.31 -36.09
CA THR A 250 -11.18 -13.65 -35.61
C THR A 250 -10.72 -14.69 -36.64
N ALA A 251 -10.53 -15.94 -36.21
CA ALA A 251 -10.19 -17.04 -37.12
C ALA A 251 -11.31 -17.40 -38.11
N THR A 252 -12.54 -16.89 -37.91
CA THR A 252 -13.71 -17.17 -38.77
C THR A 252 -13.97 -16.05 -39.76
N ASP A 253 -13.84 -14.79 -39.32
CA ASP A 253 -14.20 -13.60 -40.09
C ASP A 253 -12.97 -12.96 -40.78
N GLY A 254 -11.76 -13.34 -40.36
CA GLY A 254 -10.52 -12.66 -40.75
C GLY A 254 -10.40 -11.29 -40.08
N THR A 255 -9.66 -10.38 -40.71
CA THR A 255 -9.50 -8.99 -40.26
C THR A 255 -10.67 -8.13 -40.72
N VAL A 256 -11.42 -7.60 -39.74
CA VAL A 256 -12.48 -6.62 -39.93
C VAL A 256 -11.96 -5.23 -39.58
N ASP A 257 -12.05 -4.27 -40.51
CA ASP A 257 -11.81 -2.85 -40.26
C ASP A 257 -12.95 -2.30 -39.37
N ILE A 258 -12.58 -1.70 -38.24
CA ILE A 258 -13.52 -1.10 -37.28
C ILE A 258 -14.04 0.25 -37.79
N GLY A 259 -13.35 0.86 -38.75
CA GLY A 259 -13.61 2.21 -39.23
C GLY A 259 -13.06 3.28 -38.29
N THR A 260 -13.57 4.51 -38.42
CA THR A 260 -13.09 5.68 -37.69
C THR A 260 -14.26 6.61 -37.32
N LEU A 261 -14.06 7.52 -36.36
CA LEU A 261 -15.07 8.54 -36.04
C LEU A 261 -15.28 9.50 -37.23
N PRO A 262 -16.50 10.01 -37.48
CA PRO A 262 -16.78 10.91 -38.60
C PRO A 262 -15.85 12.15 -38.61
N GLY A 263 -15.16 12.36 -39.73
CA GLY A 263 -14.23 13.50 -39.90
C GLY A 263 -12.78 13.24 -39.47
N SER A 264 -12.45 12.02 -39.02
CA SER A 264 -11.09 11.60 -38.67
C SER A 264 -10.35 10.94 -39.85
N TYR A 265 -9.02 10.80 -39.72
CA TYR A 265 -8.11 10.32 -40.78
C TYR A 265 -7.49 8.94 -40.51
N GLY A 266 -7.89 8.28 -39.42
CA GLY A 266 -7.41 6.96 -39.05
C GLY A 266 -7.79 6.61 -37.63
N ALA A 267 -7.67 5.33 -37.28
CA ALA A 267 -8.03 4.83 -35.94
C ALA A 267 -7.06 3.75 -35.43
N ARG A 268 -7.11 3.50 -34.12
CA ARG A 268 -6.40 2.43 -33.41
C ARG A 268 -7.33 1.77 -32.41
N ALA A 269 -7.34 0.44 -32.33
CA ALA A 269 -7.94 -0.27 -31.20
C ALA A 269 -6.88 -0.51 -30.11
N LEU A 270 -7.22 -0.27 -28.85
CA LEU A 270 -6.26 -0.28 -27.73
C LEU A 270 -6.63 -1.27 -26.63
N ALA A 271 -7.92 -1.50 -26.37
CA ALA A 271 -8.39 -2.48 -25.39
C ALA A 271 -9.68 -3.19 -25.87
N THR A 272 -9.87 -4.43 -25.44
CA THR A 272 -11.06 -5.25 -25.78
C THR A 272 -11.65 -5.88 -24.52
N ASN A 273 -12.97 -6.08 -24.48
CA ASN A 273 -13.62 -6.68 -23.31
C ASN A 273 -13.48 -8.22 -23.29
N THR A 274 -14.01 -8.89 -22.27
CA THR A 274 -13.79 -10.33 -22.03
C THR A 274 -14.12 -11.24 -23.22
N ASP A 275 -15.19 -10.94 -23.97
CA ASP A 275 -15.62 -11.71 -25.15
C ASP A 275 -15.21 -11.05 -26.49
N GLY A 276 -14.56 -9.89 -26.45
CA GLY A 276 -14.16 -9.11 -27.62
C GLY A 276 -15.33 -8.61 -28.48
N THR A 277 -16.49 -8.34 -27.87
CA THR A 277 -17.63 -7.67 -28.54
C THR A 277 -17.57 -6.14 -28.42
N ILE A 278 -16.88 -5.61 -27.42
CA ILE A 278 -16.66 -4.17 -27.20
C ILE A 278 -15.17 -3.86 -27.36
N VAL A 279 -14.86 -2.82 -28.12
CA VAL A 279 -13.49 -2.34 -28.36
C VAL A 279 -13.38 -0.87 -27.98
N ALA A 280 -12.39 -0.53 -27.16
CA ALA A 280 -12.01 0.84 -26.88
C ALA A 280 -10.80 1.22 -27.75
N GLY A 281 -10.84 2.43 -28.32
CA GLY A 281 -9.82 2.88 -29.28
C GLY A 281 -9.74 4.40 -29.37
N VAL A 282 -8.93 4.88 -30.32
CA VAL A 282 -8.78 6.32 -30.63
C VAL A 282 -8.87 6.58 -32.12
N SER A 283 -9.51 7.69 -32.52
CA SER A 283 -9.50 8.22 -33.88
C SER A 283 -8.65 9.49 -33.97
N ARG A 284 -7.89 9.65 -35.05
CA ARG A 284 -6.99 10.79 -35.28
C ARG A 284 -7.69 11.91 -36.03
N PHE A 285 -7.77 13.08 -35.42
CA PHE A 285 -8.28 14.30 -36.02
C PHE A 285 -7.16 15.30 -36.29
N VAL A 286 -7.26 16.02 -37.40
CA VAL A 286 -6.42 17.19 -37.69
C VAL A 286 -7.28 18.42 -37.48
N VAL A 287 -7.13 19.06 -36.32
CA VAL A 287 -8.03 20.13 -35.85
C VAL A 287 -7.38 21.49 -36.08
N GLN A 288 -8.15 22.45 -36.62
CA GLN A 288 -7.73 23.85 -36.67
C GLN A 288 -8.06 24.55 -35.37
N VAL A 289 -7.04 24.95 -34.63
CA VAL A 289 -7.20 25.60 -33.33
C VAL A 289 -6.64 27.03 -33.40
N PRO A 290 -7.43 28.07 -33.07
CA PRO A 290 -6.93 29.43 -32.93
C PRO A 290 -5.78 29.50 -31.92
N ILE A 291 -4.78 30.32 -32.19
CA ILE A 291 -3.59 30.47 -31.32
C ILE A 291 -3.98 30.82 -29.87
N GLU A 292 -4.99 31.65 -29.66
CA GLU A 292 -5.59 31.98 -28.35
C GLU A 292 -6.09 30.76 -27.55
N VAL A 293 -6.65 29.75 -28.23
CA VAL A 293 -7.11 28.49 -27.58
C VAL A 293 -5.93 27.55 -27.29
N LEU A 294 -4.82 27.68 -28.02
CA LEU A 294 -3.59 26.93 -27.73
C LEU A 294 -2.84 27.51 -26.53
N GLU A 295 -2.87 28.84 -26.34
CA GLU A 295 -2.31 29.49 -25.14
C GLU A 295 -3.05 29.04 -23.87
N ASP A 296 -4.38 28.94 -23.91
CA ASP A 296 -5.18 28.34 -22.82
C ASP A 296 -4.83 26.85 -22.61
N ARG A 297 -4.63 26.07 -23.69
CA ARG A 297 -4.35 24.62 -23.61
C ARG A 297 -2.92 24.25 -23.22
N ALA A 298 -1.93 25.10 -23.44
CA ALA A 298 -0.53 24.81 -23.16
C ALA A 298 -0.08 25.18 -21.74
N GLY A 299 -0.82 26.07 -21.07
CA GLY A 299 -0.33 26.78 -19.90
C GLY A 299 0.76 27.80 -20.26
N LYS A 300 1.22 28.59 -19.29
CA LYS A 300 2.21 29.65 -19.54
C LYS A 300 3.54 29.08 -20.03
N PHE A 301 3.91 29.38 -21.27
CA PHE A 301 5.28 29.27 -21.74
C PHE A 301 6.16 30.27 -20.96
N ASP A 302 7.22 29.75 -20.33
CA ASP A 302 8.34 30.41 -19.63
C ASP A 302 8.08 31.52 -18.57
N GLY A 303 6.84 32.00 -18.41
CA GLY A 303 6.49 33.10 -17.51
C GLY A 303 6.39 34.46 -18.20
N THR A 304 6.70 34.57 -19.50
CA THR A 304 6.31 35.72 -20.31
C THR A 304 4.85 35.59 -20.78
N ASP A 305 4.01 36.58 -20.47
CA ASP A 305 2.69 36.70 -21.10
C ASP A 305 2.91 37.19 -22.54
N ILE A 306 2.51 36.39 -23.55
CA ILE A 306 2.58 36.74 -24.98
C ILE A 306 1.68 37.96 -25.32
N LYS A 307 0.87 38.40 -24.36
CA LYS A 307 -0.12 39.49 -24.43
C LYS A 307 0.41 40.88 -24.77
N ASP A 308 1.73 41.08 -24.72
CA ASP A 308 2.36 42.37 -25.03
C ASP A 308 2.55 42.65 -26.54
N GLY A 309 1.99 41.79 -27.42
CA GLY A 309 1.91 42.02 -28.86
C GLY A 309 0.50 41.73 -29.43
N PRO A 310 0.12 42.34 -30.56
CA PRO A 310 -1.16 42.04 -31.23
C PRO A 310 -1.12 40.64 -31.85
N VAL A 311 -1.59 39.65 -31.10
CA VAL A 311 -1.86 38.29 -31.61
C VAL A 311 -2.97 38.40 -32.66
N ASN A 312 -2.72 37.92 -33.88
CA ASN A 312 -3.73 37.91 -34.93
C ASN A 312 -4.67 36.70 -34.74
N PRO A 313 -5.97 36.89 -34.45
CA PRO A 313 -6.91 35.78 -34.18
C PRO A 313 -7.17 34.90 -35.42
N ASP A 314 -6.84 35.36 -36.62
CA ASP A 314 -6.91 34.54 -37.84
C ASP A 314 -5.81 33.46 -37.91
N VAL A 315 -4.79 33.52 -37.03
CA VAL A 315 -3.74 32.50 -36.95
C VAL A 315 -4.27 31.24 -36.27
N LYS A 316 -4.64 30.27 -37.09
CA LYS A 316 -5.00 28.91 -36.66
C LYS A 316 -3.82 27.96 -36.92
N MET A 317 -3.46 27.17 -35.92
CA MET A 317 -2.53 26.06 -36.11
C MET A 317 -3.33 24.77 -36.33
N PHE A 318 -2.82 23.91 -37.20
CA PHE A 318 -3.30 22.54 -37.29
C PHE A 318 -2.59 21.70 -36.24
N ILE A 319 -3.35 21.00 -35.40
CA ILE A 319 -2.82 20.04 -34.44
C ILE A 319 -3.42 18.66 -34.67
N ASP A 320 -2.61 17.63 -34.41
CA ASP A 320 -3.08 16.25 -34.35
C ASP A 320 -3.67 15.97 -32.96
N GLU A 321 -4.97 15.73 -32.90
CA GLU A 321 -5.66 15.24 -31.70
C GLU A 321 -6.06 13.78 -31.87
N TRP A 322 -6.12 13.04 -30.75
CA TRP A 322 -6.60 11.66 -30.71
C TRP A 322 -7.78 11.58 -29.75
N HIS A 323 -8.96 11.23 -30.27
CA HIS A 323 -10.22 11.22 -29.52
C HIS A 323 -10.66 9.77 -29.28
N ALA A 324 -11.04 9.45 -28.05
CA ALA A 324 -11.37 8.08 -27.67
C ALA A 324 -12.76 7.68 -28.17
N PHE A 325 -12.92 6.42 -28.53
CA PHE A 325 -14.21 5.81 -28.88
C PHE A 325 -14.42 4.46 -28.21
N ARG A 326 -15.69 4.07 -28.12
CA ARG A 326 -16.16 2.71 -27.86
C ARG A 326 -16.89 2.20 -29.09
N TRP A 327 -16.51 1.02 -29.57
CA TRP A 327 -17.14 0.36 -30.71
C TRP A 327 -17.77 -0.96 -30.29
N ASN A 328 -18.94 -1.28 -30.85
CA ASN A 328 -19.74 -2.45 -30.53
C ASN A 328 -19.88 -3.38 -31.75
N ALA A 329 -19.31 -4.59 -31.67
CA ALA A 329 -19.24 -5.54 -32.77
C ALA A 329 -20.61 -6.06 -33.24
N ALA A 330 -21.60 -6.14 -32.35
CA ALA A 330 -22.93 -6.66 -32.67
C ALA A 330 -23.77 -5.66 -33.49
N THR A 331 -23.46 -4.36 -33.40
CA THR A 331 -24.19 -3.28 -34.07
C THR A 331 -23.36 -2.56 -35.13
N GLY A 332 -22.04 -2.70 -35.10
CA GLY A 332 -21.10 -1.87 -35.88
C GLY A 332 -21.03 -0.41 -35.40
N SER A 333 -21.72 -0.05 -34.32
CA SER A 333 -21.82 1.33 -33.84
C SER A 333 -20.51 1.79 -33.20
N MET A 334 -20.10 3.03 -33.51
CA MET A 334 -18.96 3.70 -32.89
C MET A 334 -19.43 4.95 -32.14
N GLN A 335 -19.20 4.97 -30.83
CA GLN A 335 -19.56 6.05 -29.92
C GLN A 335 -18.29 6.81 -29.50
N PRO A 336 -18.18 8.13 -29.72
CA PRO A 336 -17.12 8.92 -29.11
C PRO A 336 -17.30 8.96 -27.58
N LEU A 337 -16.21 8.89 -26.82
CA LEU A 337 -16.28 8.99 -25.34
C LEU A 337 -16.45 10.44 -24.85
N GLU A 338 -16.43 11.41 -25.77
CA GLU A 338 -16.25 12.83 -25.46
C GLU A 338 -17.51 13.54 -24.97
N VAL A 339 -17.49 13.99 -23.71
CA VAL A 339 -18.25 15.15 -23.23
C VAL A 339 -17.40 15.92 -22.21
N ILE A 340 -16.30 16.56 -22.65
CA ILE A 340 -15.53 17.51 -21.80
C ILE A 340 -15.22 18.78 -22.61
N PRO A 341 -15.74 19.96 -22.21
CA PRO A 341 -15.35 21.24 -22.79
C PRO A 341 -13.83 21.49 -22.64
N ASN A 342 -13.20 22.02 -23.69
CA ASN A 342 -11.81 22.49 -23.72
C ASN A 342 -10.70 21.42 -23.60
N GLY A 343 -11.02 20.12 -23.61
CA GLY A 343 -10.02 19.05 -23.78
C GLY A 343 -9.34 19.07 -25.16
N SER A 344 -8.18 18.43 -25.31
CA SER A 344 -7.44 18.33 -26.60
C SER A 344 -7.08 16.90 -27.03
N GLY A 345 -7.74 15.90 -26.42
CA GLY A 345 -7.53 14.48 -26.73
C GLY A 345 -7.61 13.57 -25.51
N SER A 346 -7.97 12.31 -25.76
CA SER A 346 -8.19 11.27 -24.75
C SER A 346 -7.72 9.92 -25.26
N ILE A 347 -7.05 9.14 -24.42
CA ILE A 347 -6.52 7.82 -24.75
C ILE A 347 -7.04 6.81 -23.71
N PRO A 348 -7.83 5.79 -24.10
CA PRO A 348 -8.19 4.68 -23.22
C PRO A 348 -7.00 3.74 -23.04
N TYR A 349 -6.85 3.21 -21.83
CA TYR A 349 -5.82 2.23 -21.49
C TYR A 349 -6.42 0.87 -21.09
N ALA A 350 -7.55 0.86 -20.39
CA ALA A 350 -8.19 -0.35 -19.91
C ALA A 350 -9.72 -0.22 -19.87
N MET A 351 -10.40 -1.36 -19.76
CA MET A 351 -11.86 -1.48 -19.81
C MET A 351 -12.36 -2.60 -18.90
N SER A 352 -13.56 -2.45 -18.32
CA SER A 352 -14.21 -3.47 -17.48
C SER A 352 -14.55 -4.74 -18.28
N ALA A 353 -14.79 -5.86 -17.58
CA ALA A 353 -15.01 -7.16 -18.22
C ALA A 353 -16.21 -7.17 -19.19
N ASP A 354 -17.27 -6.42 -18.85
CA ASP A 354 -18.49 -6.22 -19.63
C ASP A 354 -18.38 -5.10 -20.69
N GLY A 355 -17.31 -4.30 -20.67
CA GLY A 355 -17.15 -3.14 -21.54
C GLY A 355 -18.08 -1.95 -21.25
N SER A 356 -18.56 -1.79 -20.01
CA SER A 356 -19.38 -0.65 -19.57
C SER A 356 -18.59 0.52 -18.97
N VAL A 357 -17.38 0.25 -18.46
CA VAL A 357 -16.46 1.24 -17.89
C VAL A 357 -15.14 1.26 -18.66
N ILE A 358 -14.64 2.44 -19.01
CA ILE A 358 -13.35 2.62 -19.69
C ILE A 358 -12.51 3.63 -18.89
N VAL A 359 -11.23 3.35 -18.67
CA VAL A 359 -10.29 4.29 -18.02
C VAL A 359 -9.11 4.61 -18.93
N GLY A 360 -8.44 5.72 -18.64
CA GLY A 360 -7.31 6.18 -19.42
C GLY A 360 -6.79 7.53 -18.96
N ASN A 361 -6.26 8.32 -19.88
CA ASN A 361 -5.90 9.73 -19.64
C ASN A 361 -6.52 10.67 -20.68
N TRP A 362 -6.73 11.93 -20.30
CA TRP A 362 -6.93 13.01 -21.28
C TRP A 362 -5.87 14.10 -21.14
N GLN A 363 -5.80 14.99 -22.12
CA GLN A 363 -5.00 16.20 -22.10
C GLN A 363 -5.90 17.42 -21.89
N SER A 364 -5.48 18.30 -20.96
CA SER A 364 -6.14 19.57 -20.67
C SER A 364 -5.11 20.70 -20.53
N ALA A 365 -5.61 21.94 -20.58
CA ALA A 365 -4.94 23.17 -20.16
C ALA A 365 -4.12 23.04 -18.85
N SER A 366 -4.60 22.22 -17.92
CA SER A 366 -4.00 22.03 -16.59
C SER A 366 -3.11 20.78 -16.49
N GLY A 367 -2.63 20.27 -17.63
CA GLY A 367 -1.90 19.02 -17.76
C GLY A 367 -2.80 17.79 -17.93
N GLN A 368 -2.19 16.60 -17.91
CA GLN A 368 -2.91 15.33 -17.96
C GLN A 368 -3.70 15.06 -16.68
N ARG A 369 -4.69 14.15 -16.80
CA ARG A 369 -5.50 13.58 -15.71
C ARG A 369 -5.95 12.16 -16.08
N GLY A 370 -6.22 11.34 -15.07
CA GLY A 370 -6.84 10.03 -15.25
C GLY A 370 -8.36 10.12 -15.33
N PHE A 371 -8.98 9.55 -16.38
CA PHE A 371 -10.44 9.51 -16.52
C PHE A 371 -11.05 8.16 -16.17
N ARG A 372 -12.34 8.21 -15.84
CA ARG A 372 -13.26 7.07 -15.87
C ARG A 372 -14.49 7.46 -16.70
N TRP A 373 -14.81 6.67 -17.72
CA TRP A 373 -15.96 6.86 -18.61
C TRP A 373 -17.00 5.77 -18.37
N THR A 374 -18.28 6.13 -18.49
CA THR A 374 -19.41 5.19 -18.60
C THR A 374 -20.45 5.70 -19.58
N GLU A 375 -21.22 4.80 -20.20
CA GLU A 375 -22.23 5.16 -21.20
C GLU A 375 -23.30 6.17 -20.70
N PRO A 376 -23.84 6.06 -19.47
CA PRO A 376 -24.78 7.06 -18.95
C PRO A 376 -24.11 8.31 -18.37
N GLY A 377 -22.86 8.21 -17.91
CA GLY A 377 -22.16 9.27 -17.17
C GLY A 377 -21.23 10.14 -18.01
N GLY A 378 -20.89 9.72 -19.23
CA GLY A 378 -19.84 10.35 -20.01
C GLY A 378 -18.45 10.15 -19.39
N MET A 379 -17.49 11.00 -19.79
CA MET A 379 -16.12 10.99 -19.27
C MET A 379 -16.02 11.92 -18.05
N LEU A 380 -15.57 11.39 -16.91
CA LEU A 380 -15.27 12.16 -15.70
C LEU A 380 -13.80 12.02 -15.33
N SER A 381 -13.26 13.00 -14.60
CA SER A 381 -12.03 12.80 -13.84
C SER A 381 -12.23 11.70 -12.79
N VAL A 382 -11.16 11.01 -12.40
CA VAL A 382 -11.24 10.09 -11.25
C VAL A 382 -11.69 10.85 -10.00
N GLU A 383 -11.22 12.07 -9.79
CA GLU A 383 -11.61 12.92 -8.67
C GLU A 383 -13.10 13.32 -8.69
N ASP A 384 -13.67 13.67 -9.84
CA ASP A 384 -15.08 14.06 -9.97
C ASP A 384 -16.01 12.85 -9.95
N TRP A 385 -15.56 11.70 -10.47
CA TRP A 385 -16.25 10.43 -10.24
C TRP A 385 -16.38 10.12 -8.74
N LEU A 386 -15.31 10.33 -7.97
CA LEU A 386 -15.32 10.15 -6.51
C LEU A 386 -16.20 11.19 -5.81
N ARG A 387 -16.10 12.48 -6.18
CA ARG A 387 -16.98 13.56 -5.65
C ARG A 387 -18.46 13.28 -5.93
N ASN A 388 -18.80 12.82 -7.13
CA ASN A 388 -20.16 12.43 -7.51
C ASN A 388 -20.66 11.20 -6.72
N ASN A 389 -19.75 10.40 -6.14
CA ASN A 389 -20.06 9.32 -5.21
C ASN A 389 -19.85 9.73 -3.73
N GLY A 390 -19.81 11.04 -3.42
CA GLY A 390 -19.80 11.56 -2.04
C GLY A 390 -18.45 11.54 -1.32
N VAL A 391 -17.35 11.24 -2.01
CA VAL A 391 -15.99 11.31 -1.45
C VAL A 391 -15.49 12.75 -1.43
N SER A 392 -14.90 13.18 -0.32
CA SER A 392 -14.30 14.51 -0.20
C SER A 392 -12.87 14.52 -0.76
N ILE A 393 -12.63 15.31 -1.81
CA ILE A 393 -11.33 15.44 -2.48
C ILE A 393 -10.85 16.90 -2.41
N ALA A 394 -9.81 17.17 -1.62
CA ALA A 394 -9.27 18.50 -1.36
C ALA A 394 -8.57 19.13 -2.59
N SER A 395 -7.93 18.33 -3.44
CA SER A 395 -7.23 18.78 -4.65
C SER A 395 -7.11 17.67 -5.68
N ASP A 396 -7.04 18.03 -6.98
CA ASP A 396 -6.85 17.06 -8.05
C ASP A 396 -5.37 16.72 -8.23
N PHE A 397 -5.02 15.44 -8.10
CA PHE A 397 -3.63 14.97 -8.11
C PHE A 397 -3.39 13.77 -9.03
N THR A 398 -4.40 13.20 -9.69
CA THR A 398 -4.19 12.14 -10.69
C THR A 398 -3.56 12.70 -11.97
N SER A 399 -2.86 11.84 -12.71
CA SER A 399 -2.26 12.14 -14.02
C SER A 399 -2.73 11.14 -15.08
N THR A 400 -2.84 9.86 -14.70
CA THR A 400 -3.40 8.79 -15.53
C THR A 400 -4.26 7.85 -14.70
N ALA A 401 -5.23 7.18 -15.32
CA ALA A 401 -5.87 5.98 -14.80
C ALA A 401 -5.44 4.84 -15.74
N THR A 402 -4.58 3.94 -15.26
CA THR A 402 -3.91 2.93 -16.09
C THR A 402 -4.66 1.62 -16.17
N ASP A 403 -5.39 1.27 -15.10
CA ASP A 403 -6.15 0.02 -15.02
C ASP A 403 -7.36 0.16 -14.09
N LEU A 404 -8.28 -0.80 -14.17
CA LEU A 404 -9.49 -0.89 -13.36
C LEU A 404 -9.87 -2.35 -13.07
N SER A 405 -10.75 -2.55 -12.11
CA SER A 405 -11.36 -3.86 -11.87
C SER A 405 -12.33 -4.30 -12.96
N ALA A 406 -12.62 -5.60 -12.98
CA ALA A 406 -13.63 -6.21 -13.84
C ALA A 406 -15.03 -5.57 -13.71
N ASP A 407 -15.38 -5.01 -12.54
CA ASP A 407 -16.62 -4.26 -12.27
C ASP A 407 -16.48 -2.73 -12.43
N GLY A 408 -15.25 -2.23 -12.62
CA GLY A 408 -14.92 -0.82 -12.75
C GLY A 408 -15.23 0.08 -11.55
N ASN A 409 -15.40 -0.49 -10.35
CA ASN A 409 -15.60 0.28 -9.11
C ASN A 409 -14.28 0.70 -8.44
N ILE A 410 -13.15 0.14 -8.88
CA ILE A 410 -11.82 0.50 -8.39
C ILE A 410 -10.92 0.81 -9.59
N VAL A 411 -10.14 1.88 -9.46
CA VAL A 411 -9.28 2.45 -10.50
C VAL A 411 -7.90 2.68 -9.91
N VAL A 412 -6.86 2.31 -10.67
CA VAL A 412 -5.46 2.52 -10.29
C VAL A 412 -4.74 3.36 -11.34
N GLY A 413 -3.72 4.10 -10.93
CA GLY A 413 -2.96 4.93 -11.86
C GLY A 413 -1.82 5.69 -11.22
N ARG A 414 -1.33 6.70 -11.95
CA ARG A 414 -0.21 7.56 -11.52
C ARG A 414 -0.70 8.95 -11.13
N THR A 415 -0.15 9.50 -10.07
CA THR A 415 -0.32 10.90 -9.67
C THR A 415 0.52 11.81 -10.58
N ARG A 416 0.32 13.14 -10.48
CA ARG A 416 1.18 14.12 -11.15
C ARG A 416 2.63 14.12 -10.64
N ASN A 417 2.86 13.62 -9.43
CA ASN A 417 4.19 13.45 -8.85
C ASN A 417 4.83 12.10 -9.22
N ASN A 418 4.20 11.32 -10.11
CA ASN A 418 4.65 10.01 -10.58
C ASN A 418 4.71 8.93 -9.47
N THR A 419 3.97 9.12 -8.38
CA THR A 419 3.62 8.08 -7.39
C THR A 419 2.39 7.31 -7.85
N SER A 420 2.08 6.17 -7.22
CA SER A 420 0.90 5.35 -7.54
C SER A 420 -0.30 5.72 -6.65
N TYR A 421 -1.53 5.53 -7.14
CA TYR A 421 -2.74 5.66 -6.32
C TYR A 421 -3.72 4.50 -6.53
N ILE A 422 -4.59 4.29 -5.53
CA ILE A 422 -5.81 3.47 -5.64
C ILE A 422 -7.01 4.38 -5.34
N ALA A 423 -8.03 4.33 -6.20
CA ALA A 423 -9.33 4.96 -6.01
C ALA A 423 -10.43 3.89 -5.98
N ARG A 424 -11.32 3.91 -4.98
CA ARG A 424 -12.44 2.95 -4.85
C ARG A 424 -13.75 3.65 -4.48
N ILE A 425 -14.85 3.13 -5.02
CA ILE A 425 -16.19 3.32 -4.45
C ILE A 425 -16.71 1.99 -3.93
N VAL A 426 -17.41 2.01 -2.79
CA VAL A 426 -18.20 0.89 -2.31
C VAL A 426 -19.66 1.28 -2.40
N LEU A 427 -20.38 0.62 -3.30
CA LEU A 427 -21.81 0.83 -3.47
C LEU A 427 -22.54 0.32 -2.23
N ALA A 428 -23.44 1.12 -1.67
CA ALA A 428 -24.26 0.70 -0.55
C ALA A 428 -25.11 -0.51 -0.95
N VAL A 429 -24.97 -1.63 -0.24
CA VAL A 429 -25.82 -2.80 -0.43
C VAL A 429 -27.26 -2.39 -0.15
N SER A 430 -28.11 -2.41 -1.19
CA SER A 430 -29.52 -2.12 -1.04
C SER A 430 -30.16 -3.17 -0.14
N ALA A 431 -30.60 -2.76 1.05
CA ALA A 431 -31.19 -3.62 2.07
C ALA A 431 -32.63 -4.04 1.73
N THR A 432 -32.83 -4.61 0.53
CA THR A 432 -34.14 -5.05 0.00
C THR A 432 -34.18 -6.54 -0.36
N ALA A 433 -33.13 -7.31 -0.03
CA ALA A 433 -33.15 -8.77 -0.04
C ALA A 433 -33.26 -9.30 1.41
N ASP A 434 -34.49 -9.52 1.88
CA ASP A 434 -34.73 -10.29 3.11
C ASP A 434 -34.30 -11.75 2.87
N PRO A 435 -33.35 -12.33 3.64
CA PRO A 435 -32.89 -13.70 3.44
C PRO A 435 -33.93 -14.78 3.80
N ARG A 436 -35.13 -14.41 4.28
CA ARG A 436 -36.09 -15.34 4.92
C ARG A 436 -37.10 -16.04 4.01
N THR A 437 -36.98 -15.94 2.69
CA THR A 437 -37.88 -16.68 1.77
C THR A 437 -37.13 -17.44 0.67
N ASN A 438 -36.30 -18.43 1.06
CA ASN A 438 -35.85 -19.50 0.16
C ASN A 438 -35.40 -20.78 0.92
N LEU A 439 -36.17 -21.19 1.93
CA LEU A 439 -36.10 -22.54 2.49
C LEU A 439 -37.29 -23.35 2.01
N VAL A 440 -37.09 -24.12 0.94
CA VAL A 440 -37.95 -25.26 0.62
C VAL A 440 -37.45 -26.43 1.46
N ASN A 441 -38.34 -27.06 2.25
CA ASN A 441 -37.98 -28.15 3.16
C ASN A 441 -37.21 -29.28 2.45
N VAL A 442 -36.07 -29.65 3.03
CA VAL A 442 -35.54 -31.02 2.94
C VAL A 442 -35.58 -31.60 4.35
N ASP A 443 -36.74 -32.17 4.70
CA ASP A 443 -36.93 -32.82 6.00
C ASP A 443 -36.16 -34.14 6.10
N THR A 444 -35.18 -34.14 7.00
CA THR A 444 -34.83 -35.24 7.92
C THR A 444 -34.94 -36.70 7.43
N VAL A 445 -33.79 -37.39 7.35
CA VAL A 445 -33.69 -38.80 7.79
C VAL A 445 -32.43 -38.96 8.66
N THR A 446 -32.63 -39.31 9.93
CA THR A 446 -31.58 -39.69 10.89
C THR A 446 -31.08 -41.13 10.67
N PRO A 447 -29.83 -41.47 11.06
CA PRO A 447 -29.21 -42.75 10.75
C PRO A 447 -29.62 -43.88 11.72
N ALA A 448 -29.69 -45.12 11.21
CA ALA A 448 -29.85 -46.32 12.03
C ALA A 448 -29.14 -47.55 11.42
N ASP A 449 -28.17 -48.08 12.19
CA ASP A 449 -27.61 -49.43 12.27
C ASP A 449 -26.90 -50.15 11.08
N PRO A 450 -25.87 -50.99 11.35
CA PRO A 450 -25.05 -51.65 10.33
C PRO A 450 -25.47 -53.12 10.06
N GLY A 451 -25.39 -53.59 8.81
CA GLY A 451 -25.61 -55.01 8.53
C GLY A 451 -25.50 -55.49 7.09
N SER A 452 -24.42 -56.22 6.79
CA SER A 452 -24.29 -57.27 5.76
C SER A 452 -24.33 -56.96 4.24
N SER A 453 -23.26 -57.42 3.60
CA SER A 453 -23.19 -58.02 2.25
C SER A 453 -23.68 -57.27 1.00
N GLY A 454 -22.71 -56.68 0.27
CA GLY A 454 -22.20 -57.37 -0.92
C GLY A 454 -22.51 -56.79 -2.31
N ARG A 455 -21.47 -56.86 -3.17
CA ARG A 455 -21.53 -56.92 -4.65
C ARG A 455 -21.63 -55.59 -5.44
N GLN A 456 -20.46 -55.02 -5.76
CA GLN A 456 -20.20 -54.45 -7.11
C GLN A 456 -20.49 -55.51 -8.21
N PRO A 457 -20.82 -55.18 -9.49
CA PRO A 457 -20.00 -54.24 -10.30
C PRO A 457 -20.66 -53.55 -11.55
N ARG A 458 -19.82 -52.79 -12.31
CA ARG A 458 -19.98 -52.31 -13.72
C ARG A 458 -21.07 -51.25 -13.98
N GLY A 459 -20.95 -50.30 -14.91
CA GLY A 459 -19.88 -50.00 -15.88
C GLY A 459 -20.29 -50.17 -17.36
N ILE A 460 -20.65 -49.06 -18.03
CA ILE A 460 -20.88 -48.77 -19.48
C ILE A 460 -20.84 -47.22 -19.52
N ASP A 461 -19.92 -46.50 -20.18
CA ASP A 461 -19.44 -46.45 -21.58
C ASP A 461 -20.40 -45.73 -22.56
N LEU A 462 -19.83 -44.80 -23.35
CA LEU A 462 -20.51 -43.75 -24.13
C LEU A 462 -20.06 -43.80 -25.59
N THR A 463 -20.86 -44.35 -26.51
CA THR A 463 -20.62 -44.20 -27.96
C THR A 463 -21.89 -44.17 -28.83
N ASN A 464 -21.82 -43.33 -29.88
CA ASN A 464 -22.49 -43.39 -31.18
C ASN A 464 -23.96 -42.91 -31.36
N ALA A 465 -24.08 -41.80 -32.11
CA ALA A 465 -25.10 -41.55 -33.15
C ALA A 465 -24.57 -42.12 -34.52
N PRO A 466 -25.23 -41.97 -35.70
CA PRO A 466 -26.49 -41.29 -36.04
C PRO A 466 -27.43 -42.10 -37.00
N VAL A 467 -28.54 -41.49 -37.49
CA VAL A 467 -29.02 -41.45 -38.91
C VAL A 467 -30.49 -40.97 -39.01
N THR A 468 -30.84 -40.43 -40.18
CA THR A 468 -31.99 -39.58 -40.57
C THR A 468 -33.28 -40.31 -40.98
N THR A 469 -34.40 -39.56 -41.11
CA THR A 469 -35.31 -39.60 -42.28
C THR A 469 -36.21 -38.34 -42.34
N THR A 470 -36.67 -37.98 -43.54
CA THR A 470 -37.56 -36.83 -43.86
C THR A 470 -38.73 -37.34 -44.73
N PRO A 471 -39.85 -36.59 -44.89
CA PRO A 471 -40.14 -36.03 -46.24
C PRO A 471 -40.86 -34.65 -46.25
N SER A 472 -41.10 -34.12 -47.46
CA SER A 472 -41.65 -32.78 -47.81
C SER A 472 -42.60 -32.90 -49.04
N ALA A 473 -43.18 -31.88 -49.71
CA ALA A 473 -43.08 -30.40 -49.72
C ALA A 473 -44.33 -29.76 -50.39
N SER A 474 -44.60 -28.44 -50.19
CA SER A 474 -45.16 -27.45 -51.16
C SER A 474 -45.85 -26.27 -50.41
N SER A 475 -45.67 -24.95 -50.66
CA SER A 475 -45.46 -24.05 -51.83
C SER A 475 -46.74 -23.55 -52.53
N GLY A 476 -46.99 -22.23 -52.59
CA GLY A 476 -47.94 -21.63 -53.56
C GLY A 476 -48.64 -20.31 -53.17
N THR A 477 -48.32 -19.22 -53.88
CA THR A 477 -48.67 -17.80 -53.69
C THR A 477 -50.09 -17.30 -54.09
N ALA A 478 -50.54 -16.22 -53.42
CA ALA A 478 -51.26 -15.02 -53.90
C ALA A 478 -52.78 -15.00 -54.24
N SER A 479 -53.53 -14.04 -53.66
CA SER A 479 -54.37 -13.03 -54.37
C SER A 479 -55.14 -12.02 -53.47
N SER A 480 -55.29 -10.78 -53.99
CA SER A 480 -56.32 -9.72 -53.75
C SER A 480 -56.57 -9.03 -52.38
N SER A 481 -56.50 -7.69 -52.42
CA SER A 481 -57.16 -6.67 -51.55
C SER A 481 -58.30 -5.96 -52.36
N PRO A 482 -58.99 -4.85 -51.97
CA PRO A 482 -58.93 -3.98 -50.77
C PRO A 482 -60.30 -3.42 -50.23
N SER A 483 -60.25 -2.28 -49.51
CA SER A 483 -61.32 -1.38 -48.95
C SER A 483 -61.78 -1.71 -47.50
N SER A 484 -62.03 -0.76 -46.58
CA SER A 484 -62.58 0.63 -46.61
C SER A 484 -61.95 1.54 -45.51
N THR A 485 -61.38 2.74 -45.77
CA THR A 485 -61.94 4.13 -45.82
C THR A 485 -62.56 4.78 -44.55
N SER A 486 -61.86 5.78 -43.95
CA SER A 486 -62.31 7.11 -43.42
C SER A 486 -61.21 7.66 -42.44
N SER A 487 -60.55 8.83 -42.60
CA SER A 487 -60.93 10.26 -42.74
C SER A 487 -61.41 10.93 -41.44
N ALA A 488 -60.96 12.12 -40.98
CA ALA A 488 -59.86 13.03 -41.37
C ALA A 488 -59.67 14.16 -40.30
N SER A 489 -58.52 14.85 -40.27
CA SER A 489 -58.25 16.32 -40.02
C SER A 489 -59.00 17.14 -38.91
N ALA A 490 -58.57 18.29 -38.37
CA ALA A 490 -57.50 19.24 -38.70
C ALA A 490 -57.08 20.12 -37.47
N SER A 491 -55.91 20.79 -37.55
CA SER A 491 -55.53 21.98 -36.73
C SER A 491 -56.12 23.29 -37.35
N PRO A 492 -56.00 24.53 -36.78
CA PRO A 492 -54.70 25.24 -36.61
C PRO A 492 -54.58 26.38 -35.52
N SER A 493 -53.34 26.88 -35.30
CA SER A 493 -52.87 28.26 -34.95
C SER A 493 -53.57 29.17 -33.89
N GLY A 494 -52.90 30.03 -33.09
CA GLY A 494 -51.47 30.38 -32.92
C GLY A 494 -51.25 31.76 -32.22
N SER A 495 -49.99 32.16 -31.93
CA SER A 495 -49.50 33.51 -31.46
C SER A 495 -49.92 34.02 -30.05
N SER A 496 -49.20 34.90 -29.32
CA SER A 496 -47.77 35.33 -29.29
C SER A 496 -47.42 36.21 -28.04
N ASN A 497 -46.11 36.40 -27.77
CA ASN A 497 -45.43 37.56 -27.12
C ASN A 497 -45.45 37.87 -25.59
N THR A 498 -44.21 38.00 -25.04
CA THR A 498 -43.69 39.02 -24.06
C THR A 498 -44.27 39.14 -22.63
N SER A 499 -43.56 39.55 -21.56
CA SER A 499 -42.12 39.75 -21.23
C SER A 499 -41.95 40.09 -19.73
N THR A 500 -40.71 40.35 -19.27
CA THR A 500 -40.28 41.06 -18.01
C THR A 500 -40.25 40.34 -16.64
N SER A 501 -39.04 40.38 -16.04
CA SER A 501 -38.71 40.42 -14.59
C SER A 501 -38.54 41.93 -14.20
N PRO A 502 -38.28 42.41 -12.93
CA PRO A 502 -37.62 41.74 -11.79
C PRO A 502 -38.02 42.18 -10.33
N ALA A 503 -37.21 41.75 -9.34
CA ALA A 503 -36.75 42.50 -8.14
C ALA A 503 -37.43 42.35 -6.74
N THR A 504 -36.62 41.83 -5.78
CA THR A 504 -36.31 42.25 -4.38
C THR A 504 -37.36 42.82 -3.40
N THR A 505 -37.35 42.31 -2.14
CA THR A 505 -37.20 43.01 -0.81
C THR A 505 -37.37 41.96 0.32
N THR A 506 -36.45 41.66 1.24
CA THR A 506 -35.95 42.34 2.48
C THR A 506 -36.89 42.49 3.71
N SER A 507 -36.33 42.08 4.86
CA SER A 507 -36.60 42.50 6.26
C SER A 507 -37.72 41.83 7.09
N GLY A 508 -37.43 41.68 8.40
CA GLY A 508 -38.35 41.18 9.43
C GLY A 508 -37.61 40.55 10.62
N ALA A 509 -37.29 41.34 11.65
CA ALA A 509 -36.50 40.90 12.81
C ALA A 509 -37.23 41.05 14.15
N ALA A 510 -36.76 40.25 15.13
CA ALA A 510 -36.89 40.42 16.59
C ALA A 510 -38.25 40.20 17.29
N SER A 511 -38.27 39.23 18.22
CA SER A 511 -38.73 39.46 19.61
C SER A 511 -38.21 38.37 20.56
N THR A 512 -37.38 38.75 21.55
CA THR A 512 -37.00 37.91 22.70
C THR A 512 -38.04 38.05 23.83
N PRO A 513 -38.15 37.05 24.72
CA PRO A 513 -37.92 37.36 26.14
C PRO A 513 -37.04 36.33 26.88
N THR A 514 -36.62 36.73 28.08
CA THR A 514 -35.53 36.15 28.90
C THR A 514 -35.98 35.08 29.92
N ALA A 515 -35.06 34.12 30.19
CA ALA A 515 -34.74 33.47 31.49
C ALA A 515 -35.88 32.81 32.33
N SER A 516 -35.71 31.69 33.06
CA SER A 516 -34.53 30.89 33.42
C SER A 516 -34.96 29.61 34.17
N SER A 517 -34.28 28.46 33.97
CA SER A 517 -34.11 27.39 34.99
C SER A 517 -33.14 26.30 34.51
N VAL A 518 -32.36 25.72 35.43
CA VAL A 518 -31.32 24.71 35.18
C VAL A 518 -31.87 23.27 35.27
N SER A 519 -31.59 22.43 34.27
CA SER A 519 -31.33 20.98 34.43
C SER A 519 -30.87 20.34 33.10
N SER A 520 -30.03 19.30 33.18
CA SER A 520 -29.31 18.70 32.06
C SER A 520 -30.18 17.93 31.05
N PRO A 521 -29.88 17.99 29.74
CA PRO A 521 -30.14 16.93 28.78
C PRO A 521 -28.85 16.11 28.55
N GLY A 522 -28.86 14.77 28.49
CA GLY A 522 -29.97 13.90 28.13
C GLY A 522 -29.94 13.67 26.62
N SER A 523 -29.52 12.49 26.20
CA SER A 523 -29.24 12.13 24.80
C SER A 523 -30.34 12.57 23.83
N ALA A 524 -29.96 13.38 22.84
CA ALA A 524 -30.78 13.71 21.68
C ALA A 524 -29.89 13.62 20.42
N ALA A 525 -30.10 12.57 19.62
CA ALA A 525 -29.34 12.34 18.41
C ALA A 525 -29.57 13.46 17.39
N LYS A 526 -28.49 14.17 17.01
CA LYS A 526 -28.49 14.95 15.77
C LYS A 526 -28.24 14.01 14.59
N THR A 527 -29.32 13.47 14.03
CA THR A 527 -29.32 12.86 12.70
C THR A 527 -29.02 13.94 11.66
N GLY A 528 -27.74 14.10 11.35
CA GLY A 528 -27.22 15.04 10.36
C GLY A 528 -25.87 14.61 9.79
N HIS A 529 -25.50 13.34 9.98
CA HIS A 529 -24.37 12.75 9.27
C HIS A 529 -24.86 12.33 7.89
N SER A 530 -24.31 12.97 6.85
CA SER A 530 -24.20 12.33 5.54
C SER A 530 -23.55 10.97 5.78
N ILE A 531 -24.23 9.89 5.41
CA ILE A 531 -23.66 8.55 5.51
C ILE A 531 -22.57 8.49 4.44
N LEU A 532 -21.32 8.75 4.82
CA LEU A 532 -20.18 8.54 3.93
C LEU A 532 -20.26 7.10 3.43
N PRO A 533 -20.22 6.84 2.11
CA PRO A 533 -20.25 5.47 1.61
C PRO A 533 -19.01 4.75 2.12
N ALA A 534 -19.23 3.82 3.06
CA ALA A 534 -18.17 3.21 3.87
C ALA A 534 -17.06 2.65 2.97
N ARG A 535 -15.79 2.86 3.34
CA ARG A 535 -14.63 2.43 2.55
C ARG A 535 -14.53 3.03 1.12
N SER A 536 -15.09 4.23 0.84
CA SER A 536 -14.90 4.91 -0.46
C SER A 536 -13.88 6.04 -0.37
N GLY A 537 -12.96 6.13 -1.34
CA GLY A 537 -11.84 7.07 -1.26
C GLY A 537 -10.83 6.98 -2.40
N ILE A 538 -9.81 7.84 -2.35
CA ILE A 538 -8.59 7.74 -3.14
C ILE A 538 -7.39 8.02 -2.26
N ILE A 539 -6.31 7.26 -2.46
CA ILE A 539 -5.11 7.41 -1.65
C ILE A 539 -3.83 7.34 -2.49
N ASP A 540 -2.91 8.27 -2.23
CA ASP A 540 -1.53 8.13 -2.65
C ASP A 540 -0.92 6.99 -1.82
N LEU A 541 -0.46 5.98 -2.54
CA LEU A 541 -0.01 4.75 -1.94
C LEU A 541 1.27 4.98 -1.09
N ASP A 542 2.19 5.90 -1.46
CA ASP A 542 3.46 6.13 -0.73
C ASP A 542 3.17 6.70 0.66
N GLN A 543 2.24 7.66 0.71
CA GLN A 543 1.79 8.28 1.95
C GLN A 543 1.16 7.24 2.89
N TYR A 544 0.33 6.35 2.34
CA TYR A 544 -0.31 5.29 3.12
C TYR A 544 0.69 4.27 3.69
N ALA A 545 1.71 3.88 2.91
CA ALA A 545 2.78 3.02 3.39
C ALA A 545 3.51 3.63 4.61
N GLY A 546 3.76 4.94 4.58
CA GLY A 546 4.30 5.68 5.74
C GLY A 546 3.43 5.55 7.00
N THR A 547 2.10 5.57 6.86
CA THR A 547 1.18 5.40 8.01
C THR A 547 1.19 3.98 8.58
N ILE A 548 1.41 2.96 7.73
CA ILE A 548 1.59 1.57 8.18
C ILE A 548 2.92 1.39 8.92
N ALA A 549 3.98 2.06 8.48
CA ALA A 549 5.29 2.03 9.13
C ALA A 549 5.28 2.75 10.49
N ALA A 550 4.53 3.86 10.62
CA ALA A 550 4.48 4.68 11.83
C ALA A 550 3.58 4.13 12.96
N ARG A 551 2.80 3.07 12.71
CA ARG A 551 1.92 2.45 13.71
C ARG A 551 2.72 1.92 14.92
N PRO A 552 2.12 1.80 16.12
CA PRO A 552 2.75 1.12 17.23
C PRO A 552 3.02 -0.37 16.91
N SER A 553 4.16 -0.88 17.38
CA SER A 553 4.58 -2.29 17.27
C SER A 553 4.63 -2.97 18.64
N ALA A 554 4.90 -4.28 18.65
CA ALA A 554 5.15 -5.03 19.88
C ALA A 554 6.33 -4.45 20.72
N GLY A 555 7.20 -3.65 20.11
CA GLY A 555 8.26 -2.89 20.77
C GLY A 555 7.78 -1.93 21.88
N VAL A 556 6.54 -1.43 21.81
CA VAL A 556 5.92 -0.63 22.89
C VAL A 556 5.96 -1.39 24.23
N GLY A 557 5.62 -2.68 24.21
CA GLY A 557 5.63 -3.53 25.40
C GLY A 557 7.04 -3.81 25.93
N LEU A 558 8.04 -3.93 25.03
CA LEU A 558 9.44 -4.11 25.41
C LEU A 558 9.98 -2.87 26.16
N ASN A 559 9.60 -1.67 25.72
CA ASN A 559 10.02 -0.41 26.35
C ASN A 559 9.46 -0.27 27.78
N ILE A 560 8.20 -0.65 27.99
CA ILE A 560 7.57 -0.63 29.32
C ILE A 560 8.17 -1.72 30.24
N ALA A 561 8.32 -2.97 29.77
CA ALA A 561 8.93 -4.04 30.55
C ALA A 561 10.34 -3.69 31.05
N ASN A 562 11.12 -3.06 30.17
CA ASN A 562 12.45 -2.55 30.47
C ASN A 562 12.42 -1.39 31.48
N THR A 563 11.45 -0.47 31.38
CA THR A 563 11.27 0.62 32.35
C THR A 563 10.87 0.09 33.74
N VAL A 564 10.11 -1.00 33.83
CA VAL A 564 9.85 -1.69 35.10
C VAL A 564 11.12 -2.36 35.64
N LEU A 565 11.76 -3.22 34.84
CA LEU A 565 12.87 -4.06 35.30
C LEU A 565 14.15 -3.27 35.64
N ASP A 566 14.51 -2.27 34.83
CA ASP A 566 15.75 -1.50 34.97
C ASP A 566 15.50 -0.05 35.45
N GLY A 567 14.26 0.42 35.46
CA GLY A 567 13.82 1.69 36.06
C GLY A 567 13.28 1.51 37.47
N ALA A 568 12.01 1.10 37.60
CA ALA A 568 11.31 0.93 38.88
C ALA A 568 12.07 0.00 39.85
N HIS A 569 12.54 -1.15 39.35
CA HIS A 569 13.36 -2.15 40.05
C HIS A 569 14.85 -2.04 39.69
N GLY A 570 15.29 -0.87 39.23
CA GLY A 570 16.64 -0.65 38.72
C GLY A 570 17.74 -0.74 39.76
N MET A 571 17.45 -0.59 41.06
CA MET A 571 18.43 -0.49 42.15
C MET A 571 18.23 -1.59 43.20
N PRO A 572 18.44 -2.88 42.86
CA PRO A 572 18.15 -4.01 43.75
C PRO A 572 18.90 -3.92 45.08
N MET A 573 20.13 -3.40 45.08
CA MET A 573 20.95 -3.24 46.29
C MET A 573 20.34 -2.27 47.32
N ARG A 574 19.46 -1.32 46.92
CA ARG A 574 18.71 -0.46 47.86
C ARG A 574 17.51 -1.18 48.51
N SER A 575 17.21 -2.41 48.08
CA SER A 575 16.07 -3.21 48.52
C SER A 575 16.44 -4.44 49.36
N LEU A 576 17.74 -4.66 49.62
CA LEU A 576 18.21 -5.76 50.46
C LEU A 576 17.61 -5.71 51.88
N LEU A 577 17.39 -6.88 52.46
CA LEU A 577 16.80 -7.09 53.79
C LEU A 577 17.66 -8.06 54.60
N GLU A 578 17.79 -7.80 55.90
CA GLU A 578 18.38 -8.76 56.83
C GLU A 578 17.49 -10.02 56.95
N PRO A 579 18.05 -11.21 57.26
CA PRO A 579 17.27 -12.43 57.41
C PRO A 579 16.08 -12.27 58.38
N GLY A 580 14.90 -12.68 57.93
CA GLY A 580 13.65 -12.58 58.70
C GLY A 580 12.97 -11.21 58.69
N ARG A 581 13.62 -10.14 58.22
CA ARG A 581 12.97 -8.83 58.00
C ARG A 581 12.07 -8.87 56.77
N GLN A 582 11.02 -8.07 56.78
CA GLN A 582 10.06 -7.97 55.69
C GLN A 582 9.95 -6.51 55.24
N SER A 583 9.48 -6.27 54.02
CA SER A 583 9.21 -4.92 53.55
C SER A 583 7.97 -4.83 52.67
N PHE A 584 7.36 -3.65 52.70
CA PHE A 584 6.30 -3.26 51.79
C PHE A 584 6.74 -2.00 51.05
N SER A 585 6.52 -1.94 49.74
CA SER A 585 6.84 -0.78 48.91
C SER A 585 5.70 -0.39 48.00
N ILE A 586 5.65 0.90 47.66
CA ILE A 586 4.87 1.45 46.56
C ILE A 586 5.85 2.20 45.66
N VAL A 587 5.83 1.95 44.35
CA VAL A 587 6.68 2.65 43.36
C VAL A 587 5.79 3.15 42.22
N SER A 588 6.17 4.28 41.63
CA SER A 588 5.57 4.78 40.40
C SER A 588 6.63 5.48 39.55
N ASP A 589 6.63 5.16 38.26
CA ASP A 589 7.46 5.78 37.23
C ASP A 589 6.53 6.49 36.23
N VAL A 590 6.70 7.80 36.04
CA VAL A 590 5.93 8.61 35.08
C VAL A 590 6.87 9.40 34.20
N GLY A 591 6.61 9.47 32.90
CA GLY A 591 7.54 10.11 31.97
C GLY A 591 6.97 10.42 30.60
N HIS A 592 7.84 10.95 29.74
CA HIS A 592 7.56 11.27 28.35
C HIS A 592 8.49 10.45 27.45
N ASN A 593 7.97 10.02 26.30
CA ASN A 593 8.71 9.22 25.34
C ASN A 593 8.51 9.78 23.93
N ASP A 594 9.45 10.64 23.53
CA ASP A 594 9.58 11.17 22.16
C ASP A 594 10.21 10.10 21.26
N GLY A 595 9.39 9.18 20.77
CA GLY A 595 9.81 8.17 19.80
C GLY A 595 9.89 8.75 18.38
N ARG A 596 10.59 8.03 17.49
CA ARG A 596 10.73 8.39 16.07
C ARG A 596 9.39 8.62 15.37
N ASP A 597 8.40 7.79 15.68
CA ASP A 597 7.13 7.71 14.94
C ASP A 597 5.90 8.12 15.78
N ALA A 598 6.05 8.24 17.11
CA ALA A 598 5.01 8.66 18.03
C ALA A 598 5.59 9.27 19.32
N ALA A 599 4.94 10.31 19.85
CA ALA A 599 5.34 11.02 21.07
C ALA A 599 4.20 11.06 22.09
N GLY A 600 4.51 10.93 23.38
CA GLY A 600 3.48 10.93 24.41
C GLY A 600 3.94 10.53 25.81
N ALA A 601 2.98 10.38 26.71
CA ALA A 601 3.21 10.16 28.13
C ALA A 601 2.86 8.73 28.56
N PHE A 602 3.67 8.19 29.48
CA PHE A 602 3.41 6.90 30.10
C PHE A 602 3.45 7.01 31.63
N GLY A 603 2.75 6.10 32.28
CA GLY A 603 2.69 5.96 33.72
C GLY A 603 2.65 4.49 34.15
N ILE A 604 3.43 4.18 35.17
CA ILE A 604 3.57 2.88 35.81
C ILE A 604 3.33 3.09 37.31
N ALA A 605 2.62 2.17 37.95
CA ALA A 605 2.52 2.14 39.41
C ALA A 605 2.42 0.70 39.92
N ASP A 606 3.21 0.36 40.93
CA ASP A 606 3.21 -0.96 41.58
C ASP A 606 3.22 -0.92 43.10
N ILE A 607 2.85 -2.07 43.65
CA ILE A 607 3.04 -2.43 45.06
C ILE A 607 3.98 -3.65 45.11
N GLY A 608 4.88 -3.65 46.08
CA GLY A 608 5.89 -4.69 46.28
C GLY A 608 5.89 -5.25 47.69
N TYR A 609 6.19 -6.53 47.80
CA TYR A 609 6.43 -7.23 49.07
C TYR A 609 7.78 -7.93 49.04
N GLY A 610 8.64 -7.62 50.01
CA GLY A 610 10.00 -8.13 50.13
C GLY A 610 10.20 -8.96 51.40
N PHE A 611 11.04 -9.98 51.32
CA PHE A 611 11.37 -10.87 52.42
C PHE A 611 12.86 -11.24 52.43
N GLY A 612 13.53 -10.97 53.55
CA GLY A 612 14.92 -11.35 53.82
C GLY A 612 15.00 -12.82 54.22
N LEU A 613 15.86 -13.58 53.55
CA LEU A 613 16.05 -15.02 53.69
C LEU A 613 17.36 -15.33 54.42
N ASP A 614 17.42 -16.52 55.02
CA ASP A 614 18.67 -17.05 55.56
C ASP A 614 19.77 -17.12 54.49
N GLY A 615 21.01 -16.84 54.90
CA GLY A 615 22.13 -16.69 53.98
C GLY A 615 22.25 -15.31 53.34
N GLY A 616 21.40 -14.33 53.70
CA GLY A 616 21.50 -12.94 53.25
C GLY A 616 20.89 -12.67 51.87
N ALA A 617 20.14 -13.63 51.32
CA ALA A 617 19.34 -13.41 50.12
C ALA A 617 18.12 -12.54 50.43
N THR A 618 17.64 -11.78 49.46
CA THR A 618 16.38 -11.03 49.55
C THR A 618 15.54 -11.33 48.32
N ALA A 619 14.27 -11.68 48.52
CA ALA A 619 13.34 -11.89 47.43
C ALA A 619 12.15 -10.93 47.53
N HIS A 620 11.64 -10.53 46.37
CA HIS A 620 10.56 -9.58 46.19
C HIS A 620 9.52 -10.14 45.22
N ILE A 621 8.26 -9.76 45.43
CA ILE A 621 7.19 -9.94 44.45
C ILE A 621 6.43 -8.62 44.31
N THR A 622 6.22 -8.19 43.08
CA THR A 622 5.58 -6.91 42.76
C THR A 622 4.42 -7.11 41.81
N PHE A 623 3.40 -6.27 41.96
CA PHE A 623 2.20 -6.23 41.13
C PHE A 623 1.91 -4.79 40.75
N GLY A 624 1.78 -4.50 39.46
CA GLY A 624 1.59 -3.14 38.97
C GLY A 624 0.63 -3.01 37.80
N GLY A 625 0.25 -1.77 37.54
CA GLY A 625 -0.48 -1.34 36.36
C GLY A 625 0.38 -0.45 35.46
N LEU A 626 0.07 -0.44 34.17
CA LEU A 626 0.72 0.41 33.16
C LEU A 626 -0.33 1.09 32.28
N TYR A 627 -0.03 2.33 31.88
CA TYR A 627 -0.77 3.12 30.89
C TYR A 627 0.22 3.93 30.06
N ASP A 628 0.08 3.91 28.74
CA ASP A 628 0.95 4.59 27.77
C ASP A 628 0.07 5.13 26.64
N GLN A 629 0.07 6.45 26.43
CA GLN A 629 -0.72 7.12 25.40
C GLN A 629 0.15 8.06 24.59
N ARG A 630 0.11 7.91 23.26
CA ARG A 630 0.95 8.69 22.34
C ARG A 630 0.23 9.06 21.06
N ASP A 631 0.51 10.25 20.57
CA ASP A 631 0.09 10.74 19.27
C ASP A 631 1.02 10.17 18.19
N ILE A 632 0.45 9.69 17.08
CA ILE A 632 1.20 9.12 15.95
C ILE A 632 1.56 10.25 14.97
N ASN A 633 2.82 10.30 14.52
CA ASN A 633 3.33 11.40 13.68
C ASN A 633 2.64 11.52 12.30
N THR A 634 1.94 10.49 11.85
CA THR A 634 1.10 10.50 10.63
C THR A 634 -0.36 10.87 10.88
N GLY A 635 -0.73 11.12 12.13
CA GLY A 635 -2.09 11.42 12.59
C GLY A 635 -2.74 10.23 13.30
N GLY A 636 -3.60 10.54 14.27
CA GLY A 636 -4.21 9.55 15.17
C GLY A 636 -3.37 9.32 16.43
N ASP A 637 -3.80 8.37 17.26
CA ASP A 637 -3.16 8.04 18.54
C ASP A 637 -3.13 6.54 18.81
N PHE A 638 -2.45 6.14 19.88
CA PHE A 638 -2.66 4.82 20.48
C PHE A 638 -2.65 4.89 22.01
N ILE A 639 -3.34 3.94 22.63
CA ILE A 639 -3.39 3.73 24.08
C ILE A 639 -3.04 2.28 24.36
N HIS A 640 -1.95 2.04 25.09
CA HIS A 640 -1.57 0.74 25.64
C HIS A 640 -1.80 0.72 27.15
N SER A 641 -2.48 -0.30 27.66
CA SER A 641 -2.73 -0.46 29.10
C SER A 641 -2.74 -1.93 29.52
N GLY A 642 -2.39 -2.21 30.78
CA GLY A 642 -2.32 -3.57 31.28
C GLY A 642 -1.92 -3.67 32.75
N PHE A 643 -1.72 -4.91 33.20
CA PHE A 643 -1.20 -5.21 34.53
C PHE A 643 0.04 -6.10 34.40
N TYR A 644 0.93 -6.07 35.38
CA TYR A 644 2.11 -6.92 35.42
C TYR A 644 2.36 -7.55 36.78
N ILE A 645 3.10 -8.65 36.75
CA ILE A 645 3.75 -9.27 37.90
C ILE A 645 5.26 -9.32 37.63
N ALA A 646 6.07 -8.93 38.62
CA ALA A 646 7.52 -9.05 38.54
C ALA A 646 8.12 -9.60 39.84
N PRO A 647 8.44 -10.91 39.90
CA PRO A 647 9.22 -11.50 40.98
C PRO A 647 10.72 -11.21 40.79
N GLU A 648 11.44 -10.99 41.87
CA GLU A 648 12.89 -10.75 41.86
C GLU A 648 13.57 -11.41 43.06
N ILE A 649 14.81 -11.85 42.91
CA ILE A 649 15.65 -12.35 44.01
C ILE A 649 17.09 -11.87 43.86
N SER A 650 17.64 -11.25 44.90
CA SER A 650 19.05 -10.90 45.05
C SER A 650 19.74 -11.91 45.98
N LEU A 651 20.84 -12.48 45.50
CA LEU A 651 21.62 -13.54 46.15
C LEU A 651 23.06 -13.05 46.40
N PRO A 652 23.58 -13.05 47.63
CA PRO A 652 25.00 -12.82 47.87
C PRO A 652 25.82 -13.99 47.30
N LEU A 653 26.94 -13.67 46.63
CA LEU A 653 27.87 -14.66 46.06
C LEU A 653 29.15 -14.76 46.88
N THR A 654 29.84 -13.64 47.11
CA THR A 654 31.08 -13.51 47.89
C THR A 654 31.40 -12.01 48.08
N ASP A 655 32.04 -11.61 49.18
CA ASP A 655 32.69 -10.29 49.36
C ASP A 655 31.97 -9.06 48.75
N GLY A 656 30.67 -8.90 49.05
CA GLY A 656 29.84 -7.79 48.55
C GLY A 656 29.33 -7.93 47.11
N LEU A 657 29.72 -8.97 46.38
CA LEU A 657 29.16 -9.31 45.07
C LEU A 657 27.81 -10.03 45.23
N TYR A 658 26.78 -9.50 44.57
CA TYR A 658 25.44 -10.08 44.50
C TYR A 658 25.07 -10.44 43.06
N ALA A 659 24.23 -11.45 42.89
CA ALA A 659 23.48 -11.71 41.66
C ALA A 659 21.99 -11.44 41.89
N THR A 660 21.37 -10.63 41.04
CA THR A 660 19.93 -10.38 41.03
C THR A 660 19.30 -11.03 39.81
N ILE A 661 18.28 -11.86 40.05
CA ILE A 661 17.49 -12.55 39.02
C ILE A 661 16.06 -12.02 39.11
N GLY A 662 15.57 -11.41 38.03
CA GLY A 662 14.21 -10.86 37.93
C GLY A 662 13.42 -11.49 36.81
N GLY A 663 12.11 -11.61 37.00
CA GLY A 663 11.13 -11.95 35.97
C GLY A 663 10.11 -10.84 35.79
N TYR A 664 9.42 -10.83 34.66
CA TYR A 664 8.31 -9.93 34.35
C TYR A 664 7.33 -10.64 33.44
N TYR A 665 6.03 -10.51 33.71
CA TYR A 665 4.97 -10.89 32.80
C TYR A 665 3.84 -9.85 32.83
N ALA A 666 3.42 -9.39 31.66
CA ALA A 666 2.39 -8.38 31.50
C ALA A 666 1.46 -8.70 30.32
N PRO A 667 0.22 -9.15 30.59
CA PRO A 667 -0.87 -9.07 29.62
C PRO A 667 -1.45 -7.64 29.60
N GLY A 668 -1.61 -7.09 28.40
CA GLY A 668 -2.20 -5.78 28.15
C GLY A 668 -3.00 -5.73 26.86
N ARG A 669 -3.60 -4.57 26.60
CA ARG A 669 -4.37 -4.24 25.40
C ARG A 669 -3.88 -2.95 24.80
N MET A 670 -4.01 -2.84 23.49
CA MET A 670 -3.68 -1.66 22.72
C MET A 670 -4.86 -1.26 21.83
N SER A 671 -5.35 -0.04 21.99
CA SER A 671 -6.25 0.63 21.05
C SER A 671 -5.42 1.53 20.15
N ILE A 672 -5.71 1.54 18.85
CA ILE A 672 -4.95 2.25 17.82
C ILE A 672 -5.94 3.00 16.93
N GLU A 673 -5.82 4.33 16.82
CA GLU A 673 -6.43 5.12 15.76
C GLU A 673 -5.35 5.54 14.77
N ARG A 674 -5.42 5.06 13.53
CA ARG A 674 -4.45 5.39 12.48
C ARG A 674 -5.05 6.42 11.51
N GLY A 675 -4.42 7.59 11.43
CA GLY A 675 -4.74 8.61 10.44
C GLY A 675 -4.01 8.40 9.11
N TYR A 676 -4.67 8.76 8.01
CA TYR A 676 -4.08 8.81 6.66
C TYR A 676 -4.82 9.81 5.77
N LEU A 677 -4.23 10.18 4.63
CA LEU A 677 -4.84 11.12 3.69
C LEU A 677 -5.73 10.40 2.66
N ASN A 678 -7.05 10.56 2.79
CA ASN A 678 -8.03 10.22 1.77
C ASN A 678 -8.36 11.48 0.94
N GLY A 679 -8.03 11.48 -0.35
CA GLY A 679 -8.29 12.63 -1.24
C GLY A 679 -7.61 13.94 -0.81
N GLY A 680 -6.54 13.87 -0.01
CA GLY A 680 -5.90 15.04 0.60
C GLY A 680 -6.60 15.59 1.85
N THR A 681 -7.61 14.89 2.38
CA THR A 681 -8.22 15.13 3.69
C THR A 681 -7.83 14.04 4.68
N MET A 682 -7.68 14.36 5.97
CA MET A 682 -7.42 13.32 6.98
C MET A 682 -8.65 12.45 7.19
N ASP A 683 -8.42 11.15 7.16
CA ASP A 683 -9.38 10.08 7.41
C ASP A 683 -8.75 9.09 8.38
N TYR A 684 -9.57 8.34 9.12
CA TYR A 684 -9.12 7.57 10.29
C TYR A 684 -9.76 6.19 10.35
N SER A 685 -8.94 5.19 10.66
CA SER A 685 -9.39 3.83 10.99
C SER A 685 -8.97 3.46 12.41
N ARG A 686 -9.69 2.52 13.04
CA ARG A 686 -9.51 2.14 14.45
C ARG A 686 -9.42 0.63 14.64
N GLY A 687 -8.42 0.17 15.38
CA GLY A 687 -8.20 -1.23 15.72
C GLY A 687 -7.96 -1.44 17.21
N GLU A 688 -8.23 -2.65 17.70
CA GLU A 688 -7.87 -3.11 19.05
C GLU A 688 -7.10 -4.42 18.94
N THR A 689 -6.05 -4.59 19.75
CA THR A 689 -5.25 -5.82 19.84
C THR A 689 -4.81 -6.11 21.27
N ASP A 690 -4.56 -7.38 21.59
CA ASP A 690 -3.87 -7.77 22.81
C ASP A 690 -2.35 -7.67 22.63
N LEU A 691 -1.64 -7.20 23.66
CA LEU A 691 -0.18 -7.16 23.72
C LEU A 691 0.28 -7.88 24.99
N SER A 692 0.99 -8.98 24.83
CA SER A 692 1.57 -9.74 25.95
C SER A 692 3.08 -9.66 25.94
N VAL A 693 3.68 -9.48 27.11
CA VAL A 693 5.14 -9.35 27.26
C VAL A 693 5.62 -10.25 28.38
N TRP A 694 6.74 -10.94 28.16
CA TRP A 694 7.51 -11.55 29.23
C TRP A 694 8.98 -11.12 29.13
N ALA A 695 9.64 -11.01 30.27
CA ALA A 695 11.05 -10.68 30.33
C ALA A 695 11.76 -11.34 31.52
N ALA A 696 13.07 -11.48 31.40
CA ALA A 696 13.97 -11.99 32.41
C ALA A 696 15.21 -11.07 32.52
N LYS A 697 15.59 -10.73 33.74
CA LYS A 697 16.75 -9.91 34.09
C LYS A 697 17.75 -10.78 34.86
N LEU A 698 19.03 -10.70 34.49
CA LEU A 698 20.15 -11.17 35.30
C LEU A 698 21.14 -10.01 35.45
N ARG A 699 21.45 -9.62 36.69
CA ARG A 699 22.36 -8.52 37.01
C ARG A 699 23.35 -8.97 38.09
N PHE A 700 24.58 -8.49 38.00
CA PHE A 700 25.62 -8.65 39.02
C PHE A 700 26.02 -7.28 39.53
N ASP A 701 25.99 -7.12 40.85
CA ASP A 701 26.26 -5.86 41.56
C ASP A 701 27.40 -6.10 42.55
N TRP A 702 28.48 -5.33 42.48
CA TRP A 702 29.53 -5.37 43.51
C TRP A 702 29.29 -4.23 44.51
N LEU A 703 28.54 -4.53 45.56
CA LEU A 703 28.06 -3.56 46.54
C LEU A 703 29.22 -2.83 47.22
N ASP A 704 29.17 -1.49 47.14
CA ASP A 704 30.12 -0.56 47.77
C ASP A 704 31.60 -0.86 47.48
N ALA A 705 31.89 -1.44 46.29
CA ALA A 705 33.22 -1.90 45.89
C ALA A 705 34.29 -0.79 45.83
N LEU A 706 33.88 0.47 45.64
CA LEU A 706 34.77 1.63 45.72
C LEU A 706 34.13 2.73 46.57
N THR A 707 34.89 3.28 47.51
CA THR A 707 34.54 4.53 48.20
C THR A 707 35.42 5.66 47.68
N ILE A 708 34.81 6.72 47.13
CA ILE A 708 35.51 7.93 46.66
C ILE A 708 34.96 9.14 47.41
N SER A 709 35.78 9.71 48.30
CA SER A 709 35.35 10.72 49.28
C SER A 709 34.20 10.16 50.15
N GLU A 710 33.00 10.73 50.05
CA GLU A 710 31.81 10.33 50.82
C GLU A 710 30.82 9.49 49.97
N TRP A 711 31.21 9.10 48.75
CA TRP A 711 30.40 8.29 47.85
C TRP A 711 30.83 6.83 47.91
N ASN A 712 29.90 5.95 48.26
CA ASN A 712 30.02 4.52 48.03
C ASN A 712 29.49 4.21 46.62
N LEU A 713 30.28 3.46 45.86
CA LEU A 713 30.05 3.19 44.45
C LEU A 713 29.92 1.68 44.21
N THR A 714 28.79 1.29 43.65
CA THR A 714 28.42 -0.08 43.28
C THR A 714 28.46 -0.22 41.76
N PRO A 715 29.58 -0.72 41.17
CA PRO A 715 29.61 -1.08 39.76
C PRO A 715 28.77 -2.33 39.51
N TYR A 716 28.10 -2.36 38.36
CA TYR A 716 27.25 -3.48 37.96
C TYR A 716 27.32 -3.78 36.47
N ALA A 717 26.99 -5.03 36.13
CA ALA A 717 26.75 -5.48 34.77
C ALA A 717 25.49 -6.35 34.74
N GLY A 718 24.67 -6.21 33.70
CA GLY A 718 23.42 -6.96 33.57
C GLY A 718 23.05 -7.28 32.14
N VAL A 719 22.13 -8.23 32.00
CA VAL A 719 21.47 -8.60 30.76
C VAL A 719 19.96 -8.74 31.01
N THR A 720 19.18 -8.07 30.19
CA THR A 720 17.71 -8.16 30.18
C THR A 720 17.29 -8.73 28.83
N TYR A 721 16.60 -9.87 28.85
CA TYR A 721 15.92 -10.42 27.68
C TYR A 721 14.42 -10.19 27.83
N ALA A 722 13.77 -9.64 26.82
CA ALA A 722 12.33 -9.43 26.77
C ALA A 722 11.77 -9.91 25.42
N LYS A 723 10.58 -10.49 25.44
CA LYS A 723 9.80 -10.85 24.25
C LYS A 723 8.38 -10.31 24.38
N ALA A 724 7.89 -9.69 23.32
CA ALA A 724 6.55 -9.15 23.22
C ALA A 724 5.82 -9.79 22.03
N GLU A 725 4.57 -10.17 22.22
CA GLU A 725 3.69 -10.75 21.22
C GLU A 725 2.41 -9.92 21.15
N MET A 726 2.15 -9.35 19.96
CA MET A 726 1.00 -8.51 19.64
C MET A 726 0.05 -9.27 18.72
N GLY A 727 -1.22 -9.33 19.10
CA GLY A 727 -2.25 -10.07 18.36
C GLY A 727 -2.50 -9.51 16.95
N ALA A 728 -3.02 -10.38 16.08
CA ALA A 728 -3.61 -9.95 14.82
C ALA A 728 -4.85 -9.09 15.10
N TYR A 729 -5.07 -8.06 14.30
CA TYR A 729 -6.23 -7.18 14.44
C TYR A 729 -6.68 -6.64 13.09
N ALA A 730 -7.97 -6.30 12.97
CA ALA A 730 -8.50 -5.59 11.83
C ALA A 730 -8.97 -4.20 12.27
N GLU A 731 -8.58 -3.19 11.52
CA GLU A 731 -9.11 -1.85 11.70
C GLU A 731 -10.53 -1.73 11.13
N THR A 732 -11.27 -0.75 11.64
CA THR A 732 -12.63 -0.42 11.21
C THR A 732 -12.76 1.09 11.02
N GLY A 733 -13.68 1.51 10.15
CA GLY A 733 -13.84 2.92 9.79
C GLY A 733 -12.84 3.41 8.74
N GLY A 734 -13.06 4.65 8.28
CA GLY A 734 -12.31 5.29 7.21
C GLY A 734 -12.46 4.65 5.83
N ALA A 735 -11.78 5.22 4.84
CA ALA A 735 -11.78 4.75 3.46
C ALA A 735 -10.86 3.55 3.19
N PHE A 736 -9.75 3.44 3.94
CA PHE A 736 -8.70 2.45 3.75
C PHE A 736 -8.29 1.81 5.10
N PRO A 737 -9.20 1.06 5.76
CA PRO A 737 -8.85 0.24 6.93
C PRO A 737 -7.91 -0.90 6.54
N ALA A 738 -7.06 -1.30 7.48
CA ALA A 738 -6.13 -2.41 7.34
C ALA A 738 -6.35 -3.53 8.37
N GLY A 739 -6.25 -4.77 7.91
CA GLY A 739 -5.92 -5.95 8.71
C GLY A 739 -4.41 -6.06 8.93
N PHE A 740 -4.00 -6.50 10.11
CA PHE A 740 -2.62 -6.76 10.49
C PHE A 740 -2.49 -8.16 11.06
N ASP A 741 -1.46 -8.88 10.61
CA ASP A 741 -1.13 -10.18 11.16
C ASP A 741 -0.53 -10.05 12.57
N ALA A 742 -0.56 -11.14 13.34
CA ALA A 742 0.10 -11.20 14.63
C ALA A 742 1.62 -10.99 14.46
N SER A 743 2.21 -10.19 15.34
CA SER A 743 3.63 -9.82 15.26
C SER A 743 4.33 -9.98 16.60
N GLY A 744 5.60 -10.40 16.57
CA GLY A 744 6.39 -10.63 17.77
C GLY A 744 7.77 -9.98 17.67
N GLU A 745 8.16 -9.27 18.71
CA GLU A 745 9.49 -8.66 18.84
C GLU A 745 10.23 -9.20 20.07
N GLN A 746 11.56 -9.10 20.04
CA GLN A 746 12.40 -9.38 21.19
C GLN A 746 13.48 -8.30 21.36
N SER A 747 13.96 -8.15 22.58
CA SER A 747 15.06 -7.27 22.94
C SER A 747 16.00 -7.98 23.90
N THR A 748 17.29 -8.00 23.56
CA THR A 748 18.37 -8.45 24.43
C THR A 748 19.28 -7.26 24.68
N ILE A 749 19.22 -6.69 25.89
CA ILE A 749 19.96 -5.50 26.27
C ILE A 749 21.05 -5.91 27.27
N ILE A 750 22.29 -5.59 26.95
CA ILE A 750 23.41 -5.68 27.89
C ILE A 750 23.62 -4.29 28.50
N ARG A 751 23.66 -4.20 29.83
CA ARG A 751 23.87 -2.96 30.59
C ARG A 751 25.16 -3.06 31.40
N ALA A 752 25.91 -1.96 31.47
CA ALA A 752 27.03 -1.79 32.38
C ALA A 752 26.92 -0.40 33.02
N GLY A 753 27.04 -0.32 34.34
CA GLY A 753 26.80 0.93 35.04
C GLY A 753 27.42 1.02 36.42
N LEU A 754 27.17 2.16 37.05
CA LEU A 754 27.68 2.56 38.35
C LEU A 754 26.56 3.26 39.10
N ASP A 755 26.14 2.67 40.22
CA ASP A 755 25.25 3.31 41.20
C ASP A 755 26.10 3.92 42.31
N GLY A 756 25.83 5.17 42.67
CA GLY A 756 26.53 5.91 43.72
C GLY A 756 25.56 6.37 44.81
N VAL A 757 25.96 6.20 46.07
CA VAL A 757 25.20 6.65 47.24
C VAL A 757 26.10 7.48 48.15
N THR A 758 25.59 8.59 48.66
CA THR A 758 26.25 9.37 49.72
C THR A 758 25.25 9.83 50.79
N ASN A 759 25.69 9.87 52.04
CA ASN A 759 24.88 10.30 53.18
C ASN A 759 25.06 11.81 53.37
N PHE A 760 24.03 12.60 53.09
CA PHE A 760 24.06 14.05 53.31
C PHE A 760 23.74 14.42 54.77
N SER A 761 22.91 13.61 55.42
CA SER A 761 22.59 13.69 56.85
C SER A 761 22.04 12.35 57.34
N ASP A 762 21.80 12.21 58.64
CA ASP A 762 21.22 11.02 59.27
C ASP A 762 19.84 10.59 58.70
N SER A 763 19.17 11.45 57.93
CA SER A 763 17.84 11.18 57.34
C SER A 763 17.75 11.47 55.84
N ILE A 764 18.84 11.86 55.18
CA ILE A 764 18.85 12.22 53.75
C ILE A 764 20.07 11.59 53.06
N ARG A 765 19.81 10.84 51.99
CA ARG A 765 20.83 10.22 51.14
C ARG A 765 20.67 10.69 49.70
N PHE A 766 21.77 11.01 49.03
CA PHE A 766 21.76 11.29 47.59
C PHE A 766 22.13 10.03 46.79
N LEU A 767 21.47 9.89 45.64
CA LEU A 767 21.64 8.80 44.70
C LEU A 767 22.13 9.37 43.36
N ALA A 768 23.07 8.69 42.72
CA ALA A 768 23.52 8.99 41.36
C ALA A 768 23.66 7.68 40.57
N ARG A 769 23.37 7.74 39.26
CA ARG A 769 23.52 6.62 38.32
C ARG A 769 24.17 7.09 37.03
N ALA A 770 25.12 6.32 36.53
CA ALA A 770 25.57 6.35 35.15
C ALA A 770 25.53 4.93 34.58
N GLU A 771 24.94 4.75 33.40
CA GLU A 771 24.76 3.45 32.75
C GLU A 771 24.97 3.58 31.24
N ALA A 772 25.58 2.57 30.64
CA ALA A 772 25.65 2.37 29.20
C ALA A 772 24.91 1.08 28.84
N ALA A 773 24.03 1.15 27.83
CA ALA A 773 23.19 0.04 27.40
C ALA A 773 23.42 -0.27 25.92
N TYR A 774 23.36 -1.55 25.57
CA TYR A 774 23.54 -2.02 24.19
C TYR A 774 22.55 -3.12 23.81
N ARG A 775 21.72 -2.89 22.79
CA ARG A 775 20.74 -3.85 22.26
C ARG A 775 21.39 -4.72 21.18
N LEU A 776 21.22 -6.05 21.29
CA LEU A 776 21.84 -7.00 20.35
C LEU A 776 21.10 -7.05 19.00
N GLU A 777 19.78 -6.87 19.01
CA GLU A 777 18.97 -6.80 17.81
C GLU A 777 19.33 -5.58 16.96
N LYS A 778 19.05 -5.66 15.65
CA LYS A 778 19.35 -4.61 14.67
C LYS A 778 18.11 -4.02 14.01
N LYS A 779 17.04 -4.81 13.92
CA LYS A 779 15.81 -4.46 13.22
C LYS A 779 14.57 -4.89 14.00
N THR A 780 13.48 -4.13 13.84
CA THR A 780 12.15 -4.50 14.35
C THR A 780 11.58 -5.70 13.60
N ALA A 781 10.40 -6.19 14.00
CA ALA A 781 9.70 -7.24 13.27
C ALA A 781 9.21 -6.76 11.91
N THR A 782 9.13 -7.68 10.94
CA THR A 782 8.40 -7.47 9.69
C THR A 782 6.92 -7.20 10.00
N THR A 783 6.33 -6.20 9.36
CA THR A 783 4.90 -5.89 9.44
C THR A 783 4.19 -6.47 8.24
N THR A 784 3.25 -7.40 8.46
CA THR A 784 2.40 -7.97 7.41
C THR A 784 0.92 -7.78 7.71
N GLY A 785 0.09 -7.84 6.68
CA GLY A 785 -1.35 -7.65 6.78
C GLY A 785 -2.00 -7.39 5.42
N THR A 786 -3.17 -6.75 5.44
CA THR A 786 -4.02 -6.39 4.28
C THR A 786 -4.65 -5.01 4.43
N ILE A 787 -4.93 -4.31 3.34
CA ILE A 787 -5.97 -3.28 3.23
C ILE A 787 -7.25 -4.01 2.83
N ASP A 788 -8.36 -3.73 3.53
CA ASP A 788 -9.64 -4.45 3.36
C ASP A 788 -10.13 -4.45 1.91
N ASP A 789 -10.48 -5.64 1.40
CA ASP A 789 -10.96 -5.87 0.02
C ASP A 789 -10.02 -5.36 -1.08
N LEU A 790 -8.78 -5.01 -0.72
CA LEU A 790 -7.86 -4.28 -1.58
C LEU A 790 -6.52 -4.95 -1.78
N MET A 791 -5.73 -5.31 -0.76
CA MET A 791 -4.38 -5.82 -1.02
C MET A 791 -3.71 -6.28 0.25
N GLY A 792 -2.80 -7.25 0.21
CA GLY A 792 -1.86 -7.39 1.31
C GLY A 792 -0.97 -6.14 1.49
N PHE A 793 -0.23 -5.98 2.60
CA PHE A 793 1.11 -5.34 2.67
C PHE A 793 2.16 -6.17 3.45
N SER A 794 3.46 -5.98 3.17
CA SER A 794 4.58 -6.63 3.86
C SER A 794 5.78 -5.70 3.89
N PHE A 795 6.04 -5.05 5.03
CA PHE A 795 7.13 -4.10 5.23
C PHE A 795 8.23 -4.72 6.08
N ALA A 796 9.48 -4.54 5.66
CA ALA A 796 10.63 -5.05 6.39
C ALA A 796 10.85 -4.30 7.70
N GLY A 797 11.45 -4.97 8.69
CA GLY A 797 11.85 -4.36 9.95
C GLY A 797 12.76 -3.14 9.78
N GLN A 798 12.42 -2.06 10.46
CA GLN A 798 13.19 -0.82 10.51
C GLN A 798 14.44 -1.01 11.36
N ASP A 799 15.52 -0.30 11.05
CA ASP A 799 16.75 -0.34 11.85
C ASP A 799 16.52 0.33 13.22
N ILE A 800 17.12 -0.27 14.27
CA ILE A 800 16.95 0.13 15.68
C ILE A 800 18.23 0.80 16.19
N ASP A 801 18.09 1.83 17.02
CA ASP A 801 19.21 2.42 17.76
C ASP A 801 19.72 1.49 18.86
N ARG A 802 20.99 1.10 18.74
CA ARG A 802 21.55 -0.05 19.46
C ARG A 802 22.36 0.32 20.69
N PHE A 803 22.69 1.59 20.89
CA PHE A 803 23.53 2.05 21.98
C PHE A 803 22.99 3.36 22.54
N TRP A 804 22.80 3.40 23.86
CA TRP A 804 22.43 4.64 24.55
C TRP A 804 23.09 4.70 25.92
N LEU A 805 23.21 5.92 26.43
CA LEU A 805 23.62 6.22 27.79
C LEU A 805 22.39 6.60 28.61
N ARG A 806 22.42 6.28 29.90
CA ARG A 806 21.42 6.70 30.88
C ARG A 806 22.10 7.34 32.08
N GLY A 807 21.56 8.48 32.50
CA GLY A 807 21.92 9.18 33.73
C GLY A 807 20.74 9.21 34.70
N GLY A 808 21.01 9.15 35.99
CA GLY A 808 19.99 9.31 37.03
C GLY A 808 20.52 10.08 38.23
N LEU A 809 19.68 10.94 38.80
CA LEU A 809 19.93 11.64 40.06
C LEU A 809 18.71 11.52 40.96
N GLY A 810 18.92 11.28 42.25
CA GLY A 810 17.83 11.11 43.19
C GLY A 810 18.20 11.38 44.63
N ALA A 811 17.20 11.29 45.49
CA ALA A 811 17.34 11.40 46.93
C ALA A 811 16.41 10.41 47.64
N GLU A 812 16.86 9.92 48.78
CA GLU A 812 16.04 9.22 49.75
C GLU A 812 15.92 10.03 51.04
N PHE A 813 14.77 9.88 51.70
CA PHE A 813 14.39 10.60 52.91
C PHE A 813 13.76 9.62 53.89
N ASP A 814 14.26 9.56 55.12
CA ASP A 814 13.63 8.75 56.17
C ASP A 814 12.45 9.52 56.77
N MET A 815 11.25 9.02 56.53
CA MET A 815 9.99 9.68 56.89
C MET A 815 8.85 8.67 57.12
N ALA A 816 7.94 9.00 58.03
CA ALA A 816 6.73 8.22 58.33
C ALA A 816 6.99 6.73 58.66
N GLY A 817 8.12 6.42 59.30
CA GLY A 817 8.48 5.03 59.66
C GLY A 817 9.06 4.20 58.52
N GLY A 818 9.35 4.82 57.37
CA GLY A 818 10.00 4.18 56.23
C GLY A 818 10.93 5.13 55.49
N THR A 819 11.30 4.78 54.27
CA THR A 819 12.15 5.57 53.39
C THR A 819 11.35 5.95 52.14
N ALA A 820 11.17 7.25 51.92
CA ALA A 820 10.70 7.79 50.64
C ALA A 820 11.90 7.98 49.69
N SER A 821 11.65 7.87 48.38
CA SER A 821 12.65 8.00 47.31
C SER A 821 12.08 8.79 46.14
N LEU A 822 12.90 9.66 45.54
CA LEU A 822 12.59 10.39 44.32
C LEU A 822 13.83 10.35 43.41
N ASN A 823 13.66 9.96 42.15
CA ASN A 823 14.74 9.91 41.16
C ASN A 823 14.26 10.51 39.83
N VAL A 824 15.09 11.31 39.19
CA VAL A 824 14.92 11.77 37.81
C VAL A 824 15.92 11.01 36.95
N ASN A 825 15.45 10.40 35.87
CA ASN A 825 16.25 9.64 34.93
C ASN A 825 16.16 10.27 33.54
N VAL A 826 17.27 10.26 32.80
CA VAL A 826 17.36 10.71 31.41
C VAL A 826 18.16 9.71 30.59
N THR A 827 17.80 9.56 29.31
CA THR A 827 18.55 8.73 28.35
C THR A 827 18.99 9.56 27.15
N THR A 828 20.04 9.10 26.47
CA THR A 828 20.25 9.48 25.07
C THR A 828 19.31 8.65 24.18
N GLU A 829 19.06 9.15 22.97
CA GLU A 829 18.31 8.49 21.88
C GLU A 829 18.50 6.96 21.87
N GLY A 830 17.39 6.21 21.94
CA GLY A 830 17.42 4.77 22.17
C GLY A 830 16.08 4.17 22.61
N ASN A 831 16.15 3.02 23.28
CA ASN A 831 15.00 2.16 23.58
C ASN A 831 14.34 2.42 24.96
N ASP A 832 14.95 3.28 25.78
CA ASP A 832 14.48 3.72 27.09
C ASP A 832 13.83 5.12 26.96
N PRO A 833 12.80 5.48 27.76
CA PRO A 833 12.14 6.80 27.67
C PRO A 833 13.10 7.97 27.92
N GLY A 834 13.01 9.04 27.12
CA GLY A 834 13.95 10.17 27.15
C GLY A 834 14.05 10.89 28.50
N LEU A 835 12.92 11.03 29.22
CA LEU A 835 12.85 11.59 30.56
C LEU A 835 11.73 10.92 31.36
N TRP A 836 12.05 10.47 32.58
CA TRP A 836 11.04 10.01 33.53
C TRP A 836 11.44 10.23 34.99
N VAL A 837 10.42 10.30 35.84
CA VAL A 837 10.53 10.50 37.29
C VAL A 837 10.00 9.25 37.99
N ARG A 838 10.83 8.68 38.87
CA ARG A 838 10.47 7.59 39.77
C ARG A 838 10.22 8.15 41.17
N ALA A 839 9.03 7.96 41.70
CA ALA A 839 8.71 8.17 43.11
C ALA A 839 8.45 6.82 43.77
N GLY A 840 8.80 6.68 45.04
CA GLY A 840 8.44 5.47 45.79
C GLY A 840 8.66 5.58 47.28
N TRP A 841 8.02 4.71 48.03
CA TRP A 841 8.11 4.65 49.49
C TRP A 841 8.15 3.20 49.96
N LYS A 842 9.00 2.91 50.95
CA LYS A 842 9.26 1.57 51.48
C LYS A 842 9.28 1.59 53.01
N ILE A 843 8.54 0.68 53.66
CA ILE A 843 8.73 0.34 55.08
C ILE A 843 9.43 -1.01 55.16
N THR A 844 10.39 -1.15 56.09
CA THR A 844 10.95 -2.43 56.51
C THR A 844 10.56 -2.71 57.97
N PHE A 845 10.00 -3.90 58.24
CA PHE A 845 9.45 -4.29 59.55
C PHE A 845 9.89 -5.69 59.99
#